data_AF-A0A2H6JE84-F1
#
_entry.id   AF-A0A2H6JE84-F1
#
_cell.length_a   1.000
_cell.length_b   1.000
_cell.length_c   1.000
_cell.angle_alpha   90.00
_cell.angle_beta   90.00
_cell.angle_gamma   90.00
#
_symmetry.space_group_name_H-M   'P 1'
#
loop_
_entity.id
_entity.type
_entity.pdbx_description
1 polymer ?
#
loop_
_entity_poly.entity_id
_entity_poly.type
_entity_poly.pdbx_seq_one_letter_code
_entity_poly.pdbx_strand_id
1 'polypeptide(L)'
;MIAGAREGTLSGLRRLAAAAMARDLHAIIVPGPEVARARGLDIESAGLQIAATPRHANVLLLVGPVSRELGDAATVLYAQMMRPRAILSLGTDGTPPPLPQADVAADRSQSGLVDGVNRLRSAFSRGAFRTDVSDFDAPVLRIRIEYTCPMHPEVVQDEPGSCPKCGMTLVPRETSDTAEPHHGMGHDAPAEYTCPMHPEIVQDQPGSCPKCGMNLVPRETSDTAEPHHGMGHDAPAEYTCPMHPEIVQDQPGSCPKCGMNLVPREMQDTAEPHHGMGHDAPAEYTCPMHPEIVQDQPGSCPKCGMNLVPRETSDTAEPHHGMEHDAPAEYTCPMHPEIVQDRPGSCPKCGMNLVPREAGPADEHEHAQGHQGTGMDHGDMDFMSMVEVTKDLPRSPDGLPMDWIEVPFGPFFPGLPGGLLLTLTLDGDGIAKTRVQSLVGGSGALPAPGMGAADFVDHLGATDPLAPVGYRLLACRALEAAAGRSPDEEILRGRIAAVERERIASHLGWLALFARQIGFDRLLRRAASLQLQFLHADMKQVMALKPALQALIERLQRTPLLKSRTAGIGRTVPDPALRGPVARAAGVGDDARSRDKTCSALGFTPASREGGDALARLHVRLDEARHSLALIEAAGVIVPPAPVDIGETSGAGEAVVETPRGMARLQLTLDNGRVSDARLDTPSTHHLDLVAPLLERQELGDGLTTVASLDLSPWEVVQ
;
A
#
# COMPACT_ATOMS: atom_id res chain seq x y z
N MET A 1 44.04 -15.80 -25.79
CA MET A 1 44.43 -16.93 -26.65
C MET A 1 45.34 -17.84 -25.83
N ILE A 2 45.21 -19.17 -25.68
CA ILE A 2 44.29 -20.27 -26.12
C ILE A 2 44.44 -21.35 -25.00
N ALA A 3 43.51 -22.23 -24.61
CA ALA A 3 42.15 -22.60 -25.07
C ALA A 3 41.13 -22.40 -23.90
N GLY A 4 39.94 -23.03 -23.77
CA GLY A 4 39.22 -24.00 -24.60
C GLY A 4 39.34 -25.48 -24.16
N ALA A 5 38.76 -25.85 -23.01
CA ALA A 5 38.42 -27.22 -22.61
C ALA A 5 37.52 -27.13 -21.36
N ARG A 6 36.21 -27.33 -21.42
CA ARG A 6 35.47 -28.50 -21.93
C ARG A 6 34.00 -28.08 -22.11
N GLU A 7 33.22 -28.40 -23.16
CA GLU A 7 33.28 -29.52 -24.13
C GLU A 7 33.80 -30.82 -23.53
N GLY A 8 33.39 -31.06 -22.30
CA GLY A 8 33.45 -32.35 -21.65
C GLY A 8 32.07 -32.94 -21.82
N THR A 9 32.00 -34.19 -22.26
CA THR A 9 30.76 -34.95 -22.21
C THR A 9 30.16 -34.84 -20.82
N LEU A 10 29.07 -34.08 -20.68
CA LEU A 10 28.28 -33.99 -19.45
C LEU A 10 28.13 -35.42 -18.91
N SER A 11 28.51 -35.68 -17.65
CA SER A 11 28.32 -37.01 -17.06
C SER A 11 26.85 -37.43 -17.25
N GLY A 12 26.57 -38.72 -17.42
CA GLY A 12 25.21 -39.18 -17.78
C GLY A 12 24.13 -38.55 -16.89
N LEU A 13 24.42 -38.45 -15.59
CA LEU A 13 23.61 -37.75 -14.59
C LEU A 13 23.45 -36.24 -14.84
N ARG A 14 24.53 -35.48 -15.09
CA ARG A 14 24.43 -34.04 -15.40
C ARG A 14 23.71 -33.78 -16.73
N ARG A 15 23.86 -34.67 -17.71
CA ARG A 15 23.17 -34.60 -19.01
C ARG A 15 21.66 -34.86 -18.85
N LEU A 16 21.30 -35.84 -18.02
CA LEU A 16 19.92 -36.14 -17.66
C LEU A 16 19.27 -35.02 -16.82
N ALA A 17 20.00 -34.46 -15.85
CA ALA A 17 19.55 -33.30 -15.07
C ALA A 17 19.34 -32.06 -15.95
N ALA A 18 20.30 -31.71 -16.81
CA ALA A 18 20.15 -30.59 -17.75
C ALA A 18 18.97 -30.80 -18.72
N ALA A 19 18.74 -32.03 -19.18
CA ALA A 19 17.59 -32.36 -20.03
C ALA A 19 16.25 -32.32 -19.27
N ALA A 20 16.22 -32.59 -17.96
CA ALA A 20 15.04 -32.40 -17.11
C ALA A 20 14.76 -30.91 -16.87
N MET A 21 15.76 -30.14 -16.46
CA MET A 21 15.64 -28.68 -16.25
C MET A 21 15.27 -27.93 -17.54
N ALA A 22 15.67 -28.42 -18.71
CA ALA A 22 15.28 -27.88 -20.01
C ALA A 22 13.82 -28.21 -20.42
N ARG A 23 13.10 -29.06 -19.68
CA ARG A 23 11.65 -29.28 -19.89
C ARG A 23 10.85 -28.27 -19.07
N ASP A 24 11.19 -28.15 -17.79
CA ASP A 24 10.48 -27.34 -16.81
C ASP A 24 11.18 -25.98 -16.64
N LEU A 25 10.86 -25.06 -17.56
CA LEU A 25 11.30 -23.67 -17.51
C LEU A 25 10.30 -22.82 -16.73
N HIS A 26 10.77 -22.19 -15.66
CA HIS A 26 10.00 -21.35 -14.74
C HIS A 26 10.46 -19.89 -14.87
N ALA A 27 9.57 -19.03 -15.32
CA ALA A 27 9.87 -17.64 -15.63
C ALA A 27 9.30 -16.66 -14.59
N ILE A 28 10.11 -15.71 -14.14
CA ILE A 28 9.58 -14.41 -13.69
C ILE A 28 9.47 -13.50 -14.90
N ILE A 29 8.39 -12.74 -14.96
CA ILE A 29 8.06 -11.84 -16.07
C ILE A 29 8.20 -10.41 -15.59
N VAL A 30 9.02 -9.64 -16.30
CA VAL A 30 9.21 -8.21 -16.10
C VAL A 30 8.65 -7.49 -17.33
N PRO A 31 7.77 -6.48 -17.17
CA PRO A 31 7.32 -5.90 -15.90
C PRO A 31 6.29 -6.73 -15.13
N GLY A 32 5.50 -7.57 -15.81
CA GLY A 32 4.53 -8.44 -15.14
C GLY A 32 3.75 -9.35 -16.10
N PRO A 33 3.12 -10.42 -15.58
CA PRO A 33 2.36 -11.38 -16.38
C PRO A 33 1.14 -10.76 -17.07
N GLU A 34 0.52 -9.74 -16.49
CA GLU A 34 -0.57 -8.95 -17.06
C GLU A 34 -0.13 -8.11 -18.26
N VAL A 35 1.03 -7.45 -18.19
CA VAL A 35 1.59 -6.66 -19.30
C VAL A 35 1.95 -7.59 -20.47
N ALA A 36 2.49 -8.77 -20.18
CA ALA A 36 2.75 -9.78 -21.20
C ALA A 36 1.46 -10.26 -21.88
N ARG A 37 0.43 -10.60 -21.10
CA ARG A 37 -0.88 -11.00 -21.65
C ARG A 37 -1.55 -9.89 -22.44
N ALA A 38 -1.53 -8.65 -21.95
CA ALA A 38 -2.13 -7.49 -22.65
C ALA A 38 -1.48 -7.25 -24.03
N ARG A 39 -0.18 -7.54 -24.15
CA ARG A 39 0.56 -7.56 -25.43
C ARG A 39 0.33 -8.83 -26.28
N GLY A 40 -0.63 -9.68 -25.91
CA GLY A 40 -1.04 -10.88 -26.65
C GLY A 40 -0.15 -12.11 -26.45
N LEU A 41 0.71 -12.13 -25.43
CA LEU A 41 1.62 -13.25 -25.18
C LEU A 41 0.99 -14.29 -24.24
N ASP A 42 0.84 -15.51 -24.75
CA ASP A 42 0.45 -16.70 -23.97
C ASP A 42 1.71 -17.46 -23.53
N ILE A 43 2.12 -17.19 -22.30
CA ILE A 43 3.31 -17.71 -21.66
C ILE A 43 3.19 -19.22 -21.38
N GLU A 44 2.03 -19.66 -20.90
CA GLU A 44 1.79 -21.07 -20.56
C GLU A 44 1.72 -21.92 -21.84
N SER A 45 1.08 -21.43 -22.91
CA SER A 45 1.05 -22.12 -24.21
C SER A 45 2.40 -22.14 -24.92
N ALA A 46 3.32 -21.21 -24.64
CA ALA A 46 4.71 -21.32 -25.09
C ALA A 46 5.52 -22.38 -24.30
N GLY A 47 4.96 -22.88 -23.19
CA GLY A 47 5.56 -23.88 -22.32
C GLY A 47 6.58 -23.31 -21.34
N LEU A 48 6.36 -22.07 -20.88
CA LEU A 48 6.95 -21.52 -19.66
C LEU A 48 5.92 -21.60 -18.53
N GLN A 49 6.36 -21.93 -17.32
CA GLN A 49 5.54 -21.82 -16.11
C GLN A 49 5.85 -20.49 -15.40
N ILE A 50 4.83 -19.80 -14.88
CA ILE A 50 5.05 -18.53 -14.19
C ILE A 50 5.49 -18.80 -12.74
N ALA A 51 6.67 -18.32 -12.36
CA ALA A 51 7.19 -18.42 -11.01
C ALA A 51 6.70 -17.25 -10.13
N ALA A 52 6.35 -17.54 -8.88
CA ALA A 52 5.95 -16.52 -7.90
C ALA A 52 7.13 -15.89 -7.14
N THR A 53 8.29 -16.57 -7.07
CA THR A 53 9.48 -16.07 -6.35
C THR A 53 10.76 -16.43 -7.11
N PRO A 54 11.84 -15.63 -7.01
CA PRO A 54 13.07 -15.86 -7.79
C PRO A 54 13.75 -17.20 -7.46
N ARG A 55 13.59 -17.70 -6.23
CA ARG A 55 14.06 -19.02 -5.80
C ARG A 55 13.47 -20.18 -6.61
N HIS A 56 12.31 -19.99 -7.25
CA HIS A 56 11.65 -20.99 -8.10
C HIS A 56 11.78 -20.68 -9.61
N ALA A 57 12.55 -19.65 -10.00
CA ALA A 57 12.69 -19.23 -11.38
C ALA A 57 14.09 -19.57 -11.94
N ASN A 58 14.12 -20.04 -13.18
CA ASN A 58 15.33 -20.24 -13.98
C ASN A 58 15.33 -19.37 -15.26
N VAL A 59 14.23 -18.68 -15.58
CA VAL A 59 14.14 -17.71 -16.68
C VAL A 59 13.73 -16.34 -16.14
N LEU A 60 14.41 -15.28 -16.56
CA LEU A 60 13.93 -13.91 -16.46
C LEU A 60 13.43 -13.51 -17.84
N LEU A 61 12.12 -13.31 -17.97
CA LEU A 61 11.47 -12.92 -19.21
C LEU A 61 11.22 -11.42 -19.21
N LEU A 62 12.00 -10.68 -20.00
CA LEU A 62 11.78 -9.25 -20.23
C LEU A 62 10.82 -9.07 -21.42
N VAL A 63 9.77 -8.27 -21.23
CA VAL A 63 8.75 -8.03 -22.25
C VAL A 63 8.67 -6.54 -22.59
N GLY A 64 9.17 -6.16 -23.77
CA GLY A 64 9.23 -4.77 -24.22
C GLY A 64 10.22 -3.92 -23.42
N PRO A 65 10.21 -2.58 -23.62
CA PRO A 65 11.10 -1.69 -22.90
C PRO A 65 10.86 -1.75 -21.39
N VAL A 66 11.94 -1.62 -20.65
CA VAL A 66 11.99 -1.65 -19.19
C VAL A 66 12.70 -0.37 -18.75
N SER A 67 12.11 0.39 -17.83
CA SER A 67 12.72 1.61 -17.26
C SER A 67 14.01 1.28 -16.50
N ARG A 68 14.80 2.30 -16.15
CA ARG A 68 16.03 2.09 -15.38
C ARG A 68 15.71 1.50 -14.00
N GLU A 69 14.69 2.04 -13.36
CA GLU A 69 14.21 1.71 -12.02
C GLU A 69 13.67 0.27 -11.97
N LEU A 70 12.92 -0.14 -13.01
CA LEU A 70 12.55 -1.54 -13.20
C LEU A 70 13.75 -2.44 -13.51
N GLY A 71 14.75 -1.94 -14.24
CA GLY A 71 15.99 -2.66 -14.55
C GLY A 71 16.81 -2.96 -13.31
N ASP A 72 16.93 -1.99 -12.40
CA ASP A 72 17.57 -2.12 -11.10
C ASP A 72 16.79 -3.13 -10.21
N ALA A 73 15.46 -3.02 -10.14
CA ALA A 73 14.65 -4.02 -9.42
C ALA A 73 14.74 -5.43 -10.04
N ALA A 74 14.78 -5.55 -11.37
CA ALA A 74 14.92 -6.82 -12.07
C ALA A 74 16.33 -7.43 -11.89
N THR A 75 17.34 -6.60 -11.65
CA THR A 75 18.70 -7.00 -11.29
C THR A 75 18.72 -7.71 -9.93
N VAL A 76 18.00 -7.19 -8.93
CA VAL A 76 17.83 -7.83 -7.62
C VAL A 76 17.16 -9.21 -7.77
N LEU A 77 16.09 -9.31 -8.56
CA LEU A 77 15.47 -10.61 -8.88
C LEU A 77 16.47 -11.59 -9.53
N TYR A 78 17.20 -11.14 -10.55
CA TYR A 78 18.15 -11.97 -11.28
C TYR A 78 19.28 -12.50 -10.38
N ALA A 79 19.77 -11.69 -9.44
CA ALA A 79 20.75 -12.12 -8.45
C ALA A 79 20.20 -13.25 -7.55
N GLN A 80 18.95 -13.10 -7.09
CA GLN A 80 18.24 -14.05 -6.22
C GLN A 80 17.78 -15.35 -6.92
N MET A 81 17.83 -15.41 -8.26
CA MET A 81 17.41 -16.59 -9.03
C MET A 81 18.39 -17.77 -8.91
N MET A 82 17.84 -18.98 -8.81
CA MET A 82 18.63 -20.22 -8.74
C MET A 82 19.43 -20.45 -10.02
N ARG A 83 20.70 -20.85 -9.89
CA ARG A 83 21.51 -21.29 -11.04
C ARG A 83 21.15 -22.75 -11.41
N PRO A 84 21.15 -23.12 -12.70
CA PRO A 84 21.27 -22.26 -13.88
C PRO A 84 20.06 -21.33 -14.07
N ARG A 85 20.35 -20.08 -14.43
CA ARG A 85 19.39 -19.05 -14.80
C ARG A 85 19.76 -18.45 -16.16
N ALA A 86 18.77 -17.95 -16.89
CA ALA A 86 18.95 -17.28 -18.17
C ALA A 86 17.99 -16.11 -18.34
N ILE A 87 18.31 -15.19 -19.25
CA ILE A 87 17.45 -14.06 -19.63
C ILE A 87 16.94 -14.26 -21.06
N LEU A 88 15.62 -14.15 -21.24
CA LEU A 88 14.96 -14.04 -22.55
C LEU A 88 14.37 -12.64 -22.68
N SER A 89 14.76 -11.89 -23.71
CA SER A 89 14.14 -10.60 -24.03
C SER A 89 13.25 -10.68 -25.26
N LEU A 90 12.07 -10.05 -25.18
CA LEU A 90 11.08 -9.99 -26.25
C LEU A 90 10.81 -8.54 -26.68
N GLY A 91 11.24 -8.20 -27.89
CA GLY A 91 10.99 -6.88 -28.48
C GLY A 91 11.83 -5.73 -27.92
N THR A 92 13.07 -6.00 -27.52
CA THR A 92 14.10 -4.98 -27.25
C THR A 92 15.44 -5.44 -27.83
N ASP A 93 16.28 -4.47 -28.22
CA ASP A 93 17.62 -4.73 -28.76
C ASP A 93 18.68 -4.95 -27.66
N GLY A 94 18.26 -5.45 -26.50
CA GLY A 94 19.14 -5.70 -25.35
C GLY A 94 18.40 -5.75 -24.01
N THR A 95 19.18 -5.85 -22.94
CA THR A 95 18.73 -5.77 -21.55
C THR A 95 19.06 -4.38 -20.98
N PRO A 96 18.24 -3.81 -20.08
CA PRO A 96 18.59 -2.56 -19.41
C PRO A 96 19.80 -2.81 -18.48
N PRO A 97 20.86 -1.99 -18.51
CA PRO A 97 21.89 -2.07 -17.47
C PRO A 97 21.23 -1.79 -16.11
N PRO A 98 21.67 -2.47 -15.02
CA PRO A 98 22.86 -3.31 -14.92
C PRO A 98 22.63 -4.81 -15.17
N LEU A 99 21.51 -5.25 -15.74
CA LEU A 99 21.32 -6.67 -16.13
C LEU A 99 22.38 -7.10 -17.16
N PRO A 100 22.84 -8.38 -17.13
CA PRO A 100 23.71 -8.91 -18.17
C PRO A 100 22.94 -9.02 -19.49
N GLN A 101 23.66 -9.16 -20.60
CA GLN A 101 23.04 -9.35 -21.92
C GLN A 101 22.13 -10.59 -21.95
N ALA A 102 20.99 -10.49 -22.64
CA ALA A 102 20.08 -11.62 -22.77
C ALA A 102 20.71 -12.82 -23.50
N ASP A 103 20.56 -14.02 -22.93
CA ASP A 103 20.97 -15.29 -23.55
C ASP A 103 20.22 -15.57 -24.86
N VAL A 104 18.96 -15.12 -24.91
CA VAL A 104 18.09 -15.22 -26.08
C VAL A 104 17.33 -13.91 -26.25
N ALA A 105 17.38 -13.36 -27.46
CA ALA A 105 16.48 -12.29 -27.92
C ALA A 105 15.58 -12.82 -29.04
N ALA A 106 14.32 -12.38 -29.03
CA ALA A 106 13.34 -12.64 -30.06
C ALA A 106 12.36 -11.46 -30.21
N ASP A 107 11.54 -11.46 -31.26
CA ASP A 107 10.49 -10.47 -31.45
C ASP A 107 9.33 -10.65 -30.45
N ARG A 108 8.50 -9.61 -30.30
CA ARG A 108 7.42 -9.56 -29.31
C ARG A 108 6.11 -10.24 -29.78
N SER A 109 6.17 -11.20 -30.69
CA SER A 109 5.02 -12.02 -31.08
C SER A 109 4.96 -13.34 -30.30
N GLN A 110 3.80 -14.01 -30.34
CA GLN A 110 3.68 -15.37 -29.81
C GLN A 110 4.64 -16.35 -30.48
N SER A 111 4.89 -16.20 -31.78
CA SER A 111 5.90 -16.99 -32.52
C SER A 111 7.33 -16.72 -32.02
N GLY A 112 7.69 -15.46 -31.80
CA GLY A 112 8.99 -15.05 -31.26
C GLY A 112 9.22 -15.60 -29.85
N LEU A 113 8.20 -15.54 -28.99
CA LEU A 113 8.21 -16.19 -27.68
C LEU A 113 8.41 -17.72 -27.78
N VAL A 114 7.67 -18.41 -28.65
CA VAL A 114 7.81 -19.86 -28.83
C VAL A 114 9.19 -20.26 -29.36
N ASP A 115 9.75 -19.54 -30.34
CA ASP A 115 11.13 -19.73 -30.80
C ASP A 115 12.14 -19.49 -29.68
N GLY A 116 12.00 -18.35 -28.97
CA GLY A 116 12.85 -17.97 -27.85
C GLY A 116 12.89 -19.03 -26.75
N VAL A 117 11.74 -19.59 -26.38
CA VAL A 117 11.65 -20.69 -25.42
C VAL A 117 12.33 -21.96 -25.95
N ASN A 118 12.15 -22.33 -27.22
CA ASN A 118 12.82 -23.50 -27.80
C ASN A 118 14.35 -23.32 -27.88
N ARG A 119 14.83 -22.09 -28.13
CA ARG A 119 16.25 -21.72 -28.06
C ARG A 119 16.78 -21.77 -26.62
N LEU A 120 16.01 -21.32 -25.62
CA LEU A 120 16.33 -21.50 -24.20
C LEU A 120 16.45 -22.99 -23.83
N ARG A 121 15.45 -23.83 -24.16
CA ARG A 121 15.53 -25.29 -23.90
C ARG A 121 16.80 -25.91 -24.52
N SER A 122 17.17 -25.45 -25.71
CA SER A 122 18.40 -25.84 -26.39
C SER A 122 19.67 -25.31 -25.71
N ALA A 123 19.64 -24.13 -25.09
CA ALA A 123 20.75 -23.59 -24.30
C ALA A 123 20.93 -24.37 -22.97
N PHE A 124 19.85 -24.56 -22.21
CA PHE A 124 19.87 -25.30 -20.94
C PHE A 124 20.39 -26.73 -21.13
N SER A 125 19.88 -27.46 -22.14
CA SER A 125 20.29 -28.85 -22.42
C SER A 125 21.74 -28.98 -22.91
N ARG A 126 22.31 -27.97 -23.59
CA ARG A 126 23.69 -28.01 -24.10
C ARG A 126 24.76 -27.66 -23.07
N GLY A 127 24.44 -26.90 -22.02
CA GLY A 127 25.43 -26.55 -21.01
C GLY A 127 25.07 -25.37 -20.12
N ALA A 128 23.93 -25.42 -19.44
CA ALA A 128 23.52 -24.41 -18.46
C ALA A 128 24.55 -24.16 -17.32
N PHE A 129 25.49 -25.09 -17.14
CA PHE A 129 26.55 -25.06 -16.13
C PHE A 129 27.89 -24.58 -16.74
N ARG A 130 27.99 -23.29 -17.08
CA ARG A 130 29.32 -22.67 -17.21
C ARG A 130 29.95 -22.60 -15.81
N THR A 131 31.14 -23.17 -15.67
CA THR A 131 31.92 -23.27 -14.42
C THR A 131 32.54 -21.95 -13.96
N ASP A 132 32.45 -20.96 -14.83
CA ASP A 132 33.25 -19.74 -14.89
C ASP A 132 32.35 -18.49 -14.93
N VAL A 133 31.12 -18.63 -14.45
CA VAL A 133 30.25 -17.49 -14.11
C VAL A 133 30.68 -16.96 -12.75
N SER A 134 31.52 -15.92 -12.78
CA SER A 134 31.80 -15.06 -11.62
C SER A 134 30.51 -14.64 -10.93
N ASP A 135 30.58 -14.31 -9.65
CA ASP A 135 29.38 -13.75 -9.00
C ASP A 135 28.97 -12.46 -9.70
N PHE A 136 27.65 -12.34 -9.88
CA PHE A 136 27.04 -11.25 -10.59
C PHE A 136 26.99 -10.07 -9.63
N ASP A 137 27.99 -9.20 -9.73
CA ASP A 137 28.04 -7.91 -9.04
C ASP A 137 27.37 -6.83 -9.90
N ALA A 138 26.59 -5.99 -9.23
CA ALA A 138 25.94 -4.81 -9.80
C ALA A 138 25.77 -3.79 -8.65
N PRO A 139 25.82 -2.47 -8.92
CA PRO A 139 25.76 -1.46 -7.85
C PRO A 139 24.57 -1.63 -6.90
N VAL A 140 23.37 -1.90 -7.43
CA VAL A 140 22.14 -2.16 -6.65
C VAL A 140 22.21 -3.36 -5.69
N LEU A 141 23.19 -4.26 -5.86
CA LEU A 141 23.41 -5.42 -4.98
C LEU A 141 24.39 -5.14 -3.84
N ARG A 142 25.03 -3.96 -3.82
CA ARG A 142 26.00 -3.58 -2.81
C ARG A 142 25.28 -3.03 -1.60
N ILE A 143 25.59 -3.65 -0.45
CA ILE A 143 25.07 -3.24 0.84
C ILE A 143 26.00 -2.17 1.40
N ARG A 144 25.44 -0.99 1.63
CA ARG A 144 26.03 0.08 2.42
C ARG A 144 25.57 -0.11 3.87
N ILE A 145 26.45 0.16 4.83
CA ILE A 145 26.08 0.17 6.24
C ILE A 145 25.98 1.62 6.67
N GLU A 146 24.77 2.04 7.01
CA GLU A 146 24.49 3.33 7.62
C GLU A 146 24.17 3.11 9.10
N TYR A 147 24.17 4.19 9.89
CA TYR A 147 24.06 4.14 11.34
C TYR A 147 22.93 5.08 11.77
N THR A 148 21.91 4.53 12.41
CA THR A 148 20.71 5.27 12.82
C THR A 148 20.53 5.30 14.34
N CYS A 149 19.89 6.35 14.86
CA CYS A 149 19.62 6.46 16.29
C CYS A 149 18.33 5.73 16.67
N PRO A 150 18.34 4.80 17.65
CA PRO A 150 17.11 4.11 18.10
C PRO A 150 15.98 5.06 18.53
N MET A 151 16.33 6.19 19.15
CA MET A 151 15.37 7.21 19.61
C MET A 151 15.08 8.32 18.58
N HIS A 152 15.80 8.36 17.46
CA HIS A 152 15.68 9.42 16.44
C HIS A 152 15.91 8.81 15.05
N PRO A 153 14.94 8.06 14.48
CA PRO A 153 15.09 7.36 13.21
C PRO A 153 15.42 8.28 12.02
N GLU A 154 15.16 9.57 12.14
CA GLU A 154 15.53 10.62 11.17
C GLU A 154 17.01 11.02 11.23
N VAL A 155 17.76 10.57 12.24
CA VAL A 155 19.21 10.70 12.32
C VAL A 155 19.85 9.46 11.71
N VAL A 156 20.41 9.64 10.51
CA VAL A 156 21.19 8.64 9.78
C VAL A 156 22.58 9.20 9.50
N GLN A 157 23.62 8.38 9.70
CA GLN A 157 25.02 8.73 9.43
C GLN A 157 25.72 7.59 8.67
N ASP A 158 26.74 7.92 7.90
CA ASP A 158 27.53 6.96 7.12
C ASP A 158 28.61 6.23 7.95
N GLU A 159 28.81 6.65 9.20
CA GLU A 159 29.86 6.16 10.10
C GLU A 159 29.29 5.86 11.51
N PRO A 160 29.87 4.91 12.26
CA PRO A 160 29.46 4.64 13.63
C PRO A 160 29.79 5.81 14.56
N GLY A 161 28.82 6.23 15.38
CA GLY A 161 28.98 7.37 16.27
C GLY A 161 27.89 7.48 17.32
N SER A 162 27.78 8.65 17.94
CA SER A 162 26.68 9.02 18.85
C SER A 162 25.70 9.95 18.14
N CYS A 163 24.42 9.78 18.42
CA CYS A 163 23.37 10.64 17.92
C CYS A 163 23.58 12.10 18.38
N PRO A 164 23.63 13.10 17.47
CA PRO A 164 23.80 14.50 17.85
C PRO A 164 22.57 15.10 18.57
N LYS A 165 21.42 14.40 18.58
CA LYS A 165 20.20 14.83 19.31
C LYS A 165 20.14 14.33 20.75
N CYS A 166 20.50 13.08 21.02
CA CYS A 166 20.39 12.47 22.36
C CYS A 166 21.65 11.76 22.89
N GLY A 167 22.78 11.81 22.19
CA GLY A 167 24.05 11.20 22.61
C GLY A 167 24.12 9.67 22.52
N MET A 168 22.98 8.97 22.40
CA MET A 168 22.93 7.50 22.29
C MET A 168 23.71 6.98 21.09
N THR A 169 24.38 5.84 21.25
CA THR A 169 25.13 5.16 20.19
C THR A 169 24.22 4.79 19.01
N LEU A 170 24.65 5.15 17.80
CA LEU A 170 23.96 4.79 16.56
C LEU A 170 24.11 3.29 16.28
N VAL A 171 23.02 2.64 15.88
CA VAL A 171 23.00 1.22 15.53
C VAL A 171 23.12 1.04 14.01
N PRO A 172 23.88 0.03 13.54
CA PRO A 172 24.03 -0.22 12.11
C PRO A 172 22.71 -0.68 11.47
N ARG A 173 22.40 -0.14 10.30
CA ARG A 173 21.31 -0.50 9.39
C ARG A 173 21.88 -0.74 7.99
N GLU A 174 21.49 -1.83 7.37
CA GLU A 174 21.86 -2.14 5.99
C GLU A 174 20.96 -1.34 5.01
N THR A 175 21.58 -0.66 4.05
CA THR A 175 20.94 0.06 2.94
C THR A 175 21.58 -0.37 1.61
N SER A 176 20.96 -0.09 0.46
CA SER A 176 21.52 -0.38 -0.86
C SER A 176 22.19 0.85 -1.47
N ASP A 177 23.28 0.67 -2.21
CA ASP A 177 24.05 1.75 -2.89
C ASP A 177 23.20 2.64 -3.84
N THR A 178 21.97 2.24 -4.19
CA THR A 178 21.04 3.02 -5.04
C THR A 178 19.93 3.73 -4.26
N ALA A 179 19.89 3.63 -2.94
CA ALA A 179 19.13 4.58 -2.13
C ALA A 179 19.89 5.90 -2.17
N GLU A 180 19.41 6.87 -2.96
CA GLU A 180 19.95 8.23 -2.87
C GLU A 180 19.80 8.73 -1.42
N PRO A 181 20.82 9.40 -0.87
CA PRO A 181 20.72 9.91 0.49
C PRO A 181 19.54 10.88 0.53
N HIS A 182 18.55 10.56 1.37
CA HIS A 182 17.48 11.48 1.74
C HIS A 182 18.05 12.61 2.60
N HIS A 183 18.88 13.46 2.00
CA HIS A 183 18.96 14.85 2.40
C HIS A 183 17.54 15.41 2.29
N GLY A 184 16.90 15.61 3.44
CA GLY A 184 15.55 16.15 3.50
C GLY A 184 15.48 17.41 2.63
N MET A 185 14.51 17.45 1.71
CA MET A 185 14.30 18.65 0.89
C MET A 185 14.13 19.83 1.83
N GLY A 186 14.93 20.87 1.61
CA GLY A 186 14.91 22.06 2.45
C GLY A 186 13.53 22.72 2.37
N HIS A 187 12.94 22.98 3.54
CA HIS A 187 12.06 24.13 3.66
C HIS A 187 12.89 25.40 3.52
N ASP A 188 12.27 26.43 2.96
CA ASP A 188 12.91 27.61 2.40
C ASP A 188 13.98 28.24 3.31
N ALA A 189 15.16 28.48 2.75
CA ALA A 189 16.18 29.28 3.43
C ALA A 189 15.69 30.74 3.45
N PRO A 190 15.45 31.34 4.64
CA PRO A 190 14.97 32.71 4.75
C PRO A 190 16.02 33.68 4.20
N ALA A 191 15.60 34.54 3.28
CA ALA A 191 16.50 35.42 2.52
C ALA A 191 17.14 36.54 3.36
N GLU A 192 16.61 36.81 4.55
CA GLU A 192 17.08 37.88 5.44
C GLU A 192 17.15 37.42 6.91
N TYR A 193 18.20 37.84 7.62
CA TYR A 193 18.44 37.59 9.04
C TYR A 193 18.51 38.92 9.80
N THR A 194 17.92 38.98 10.99
CA THR A 194 17.88 40.19 11.84
C THR A 194 18.32 39.94 13.28
N CYS A 195 18.74 41.00 13.97
CA CYS A 195 19.16 40.90 15.37
C CYS A 195 17.95 41.05 16.31
N PRO A 196 17.67 40.10 17.23
CA PRO A 196 16.55 40.21 18.17
C PRO A 196 16.56 41.50 19.01
N MET A 197 17.76 42.01 19.32
CA MET A 197 17.98 43.24 20.08
C MET A 197 18.06 44.51 19.22
N HIS A 198 18.24 44.37 17.90
CA HIS A 198 18.40 45.48 16.97
C HIS A 198 17.71 45.17 15.62
N PRO A 199 16.36 45.25 15.54
CA PRO A 199 15.61 44.90 14.34
C PRO A 199 15.92 45.75 13.09
N GLU A 200 16.60 46.89 13.29
CA GLU A 200 17.17 47.74 12.24
C GLU A 200 18.33 47.08 11.48
N ILE A 201 18.99 46.08 12.08
CA ILE A 201 20.06 45.33 11.43
C ILE A 201 19.43 44.13 10.76
N VAL A 202 19.49 44.15 9.43
CA VAL A 202 19.09 43.08 8.52
C VAL A 202 20.31 42.73 7.67
N GLN A 203 20.57 41.43 7.48
CA GLN A 203 21.67 40.91 6.67
C GLN A 203 21.22 39.69 5.87
N ASP A 204 21.69 39.59 4.64
CA ASP A 204 21.30 38.56 3.67
C ASP A 204 21.91 37.16 3.96
N GLN A 205 22.65 37.03 5.08
CA GLN A 205 23.37 35.82 5.48
C GLN A 205 23.41 35.68 7.01
N PRO A 206 23.43 34.44 7.55
CA PRO A 206 23.57 34.21 8.98
C PRO A 206 24.94 34.64 9.50
N GLY A 207 24.97 35.28 10.67
CA GLY A 207 26.19 35.79 11.29
C GLY A 207 25.95 36.42 12.66
N SER A 208 26.97 37.09 13.21
CA SER A 208 26.87 37.81 14.47
C SER A 208 26.67 39.30 14.24
N CYS A 209 25.71 39.91 14.96
CA CYS A 209 25.33 41.30 14.82
C CYS A 209 26.51 42.26 15.09
N PRO A 210 26.89 43.15 14.15
CA PRO A 210 28.05 44.02 14.32
C PRO A 210 27.88 45.12 15.39
N LYS A 211 26.66 45.37 15.92
CA LYS A 211 26.42 46.29 17.04
C LYS A 211 26.58 45.62 18.43
N CYS A 212 26.24 44.34 18.59
CA CYS A 212 26.19 43.69 19.92
C CYS A 212 26.76 42.27 20.01
N GLY A 213 27.27 41.69 18.92
CA GLY A 213 27.91 40.38 18.89
C GLY A 213 26.97 39.17 19.00
N MET A 214 25.66 39.35 19.24
CA MET A 214 24.69 38.26 19.27
C MET A 214 24.37 37.72 17.87
N ASN A 215 24.12 36.43 17.76
CA ASN A 215 23.76 35.79 16.50
C ASN A 215 22.44 36.35 15.94
N LEU A 216 22.42 36.59 14.63
CA LEU A 216 21.23 37.00 13.89
C LEU A 216 20.29 35.81 13.73
N VAL A 217 18.99 36.06 13.90
CA VAL A 217 17.92 35.07 13.72
C VAL A 217 17.21 35.35 12.39
N PRO A 218 16.61 34.34 11.75
CA PRO A 218 15.96 34.58 10.46
C PRO A 218 14.70 35.43 10.58
N ARG A 219 14.37 36.17 9.52
CA ARG A 219 13.20 37.05 9.44
C ARG A 219 12.15 36.45 8.51
N GLU A 220 10.95 36.19 9.04
CA GLU A 220 9.84 35.67 8.24
C GLU A 220 9.24 36.74 7.34
N THR A 221 9.01 36.41 6.07
CA THR A 221 8.38 37.29 5.07
C THR A 221 6.90 36.94 4.90
N SER A 222 6.00 37.84 5.33
CA SER A 222 4.55 37.68 5.17
C SER A 222 4.03 38.38 3.90
N ASP A 223 4.00 37.65 2.79
CA ASP A 223 3.27 38.01 1.58
C ASP A 223 1.86 37.38 1.62
N THR A 224 0.73 38.03 1.34
CA THR A 224 0.42 39.43 0.95
C THR A 224 -1.02 39.79 1.39
N ALA A 225 -1.32 41.08 1.53
CA ALA A 225 -2.67 41.67 1.47
C ALA A 225 -2.62 42.82 0.44
N GLU A 226 -3.66 43.33 -0.20
CA GLU A 226 -5.12 43.41 0.03
C GLU A 226 -5.85 43.37 -1.36
N PRO A 227 -7.09 43.88 -1.62
CA PRO A 227 -8.20 44.32 -0.74
C PRO A 227 -9.62 43.88 -1.15
N HIS A 228 -10.53 43.71 -0.17
CA HIS A 228 -11.97 43.97 -0.40
C HIS A 228 -12.70 44.41 0.89
N HIS A 229 -13.46 45.50 0.79
CA HIS A 229 -14.38 45.98 1.84
C HIS A 229 -15.66 45.11 1.90
N GLY A 230 -16.27 44.97 3.09
CA GLY A 230 -17.73 44.80 3.18
C GLY A 230 -18.32 43.99 4.33
N MET A 231 -18.43 44.59 5.53
CA MET A 231 -19.45 44.36 6.58
C MET A 231 -19.77 42.92 7.09
N GLY A 232 -19.76 42.75 8.43
CA GLY A 232 -21.00 42.33 9.10
C GLY A 232 -20.94 41.30 10.24
N HIS A 233 -20.67 41.80 11.46
CA HIS A 233 -21.16 41.32 12.76
C HIS A 233 -20.51 40.12 13.48
N ASP A 234 -19.89 40.49 14.61
CA ASP A 234 -19.47 39.65 15.73
C ASP A 234 -20.64 39.02 16.50
N ALA A 235 -20.33 37.93 17.21
CA ALA A 235 -21.02 37.52 18.43
C ALA A 235 -19.97 37.41 19.57
N PRO A 236 -20.24 37.93 20.78
CA PRO A 236 -19.26 37.90 21.86
C PRO A 236 -19.14 36.49 22.44
N ALA A 237 -17.94 35.91 22.36
CA ALA A 237 -17.62 34.70 23.11
C ALA A 237 -17.35 35.09 24.58
N GLU A 238 -18.19 34.61 25.50
CA GLU A 238 -17.87 34.65 26.94
C GLU A 238 -16.76 33.62 27.24
N TYR A 239 -15.76 34.01 28.03
CA TYR A 239 -14.64 33.17 28.44
C TYR A 239 -14.76 32.81 29.93
N THR A 240 -14.47 31.55 30.28
CA THR A 240 -14.55 31.05 31.67
C THR A 240 -13.29 30.30 32.10
N CYS A 241 -13.06 30.20 33.41
CA CYS A 241 -11.89 29.50 33.95
C CYS A 241 -12.23 28.00 34.15
N PRO A 242 -11.46 27.05 33.59
CA PRO A 242 -11.71 25.61 33.80
C PRO A 242 -11.78 25.20 35.28
N MET A 243 -11.02 25.89 36.13
CA MET A 243 -10.97 25.65 37.59
C MET A 243 -11.96 26.51 38.40
N HIS A 244 -12.55 27.55 37.81
CA HIS A 244 -13.49 28.47 38.47
C HIS A 244 -14.62 28.87 37.48
N PRO A 245 -15.60 27.98 37.21
CA PRO A 245 -16.65 28.21 36.21
C PRO A 245 -17.56 29.41 36.54
N GLU A 246 -17.56 29.85 37.79
CA GLU A 246 -18.17 31.08 38.31
C GLU A 246 -17.53 32.38 37.81
N ILE A 247 -16.33 32.31 37.22
CA ILE A 247 -15.66 33.45 36.58
C ILE A 247 -15.99 33.40 35.09
N VAL A 248 -16.68 34.45 34.63
CA VAL A 248 -17.05 34.68 33.23
C VAL A 248 -16.57 36.08 32.87
N GLN A 249 -15.94 36.23 31.70
CA GLN A 249 -15.45 37.50 31.18
C GLN A 249 -15.70 37.62 29.67
N ASP A 250 -16.00 38.82 29.20
CA ASP A 250 -16.33 39.09 27.79
C ASP A 250 -15.11 39.14 26.86
N GLN A 251 -13.91 38.85 27.38
CA GLN A 251 -12.62 38.92 26.68
C GLN A 251 -11.67 37.81 27.16
N PRO A 252 -10.77 37.31 26.27
CA PRO A 252 -9.74 36.36 26.67
C PRO A 252 -8.73 37.00 27.61
N GLY A 253 -8.30 36.26 28.63
CA GLY A 253 -7.35 36.73 29.64
C GLY A 253 -7.00 35.66 30.67
N SER A 254 -6.26 36.06 31.71
CA SER A 254 -5.90 35.17 32.82
C SER A 254 -6.87 35.34 33.99
N CYS A 255 -7.31 34.23 34.57
CA CYS A 255 -8.27 34.18 35.67
C CYS A 255 -7.75 34.93 36.92
N PRO A 256 -8.47 35.93 37.46
CA PRO A 256 -8.00 36.72 38.59
C PRO A 256 -7.94 35.95 39.93
N LYS A 257 -8.48 34.72 40.02
CA LYS A 257 -8.34 33.85 41.20
C LYS A 257 -7.12 32.94 41.18
N CYS A 258 -6.68 32.48 40.00
CA CYS A 258 -5.67 31.41 39.90
C CYS A 258 -4.62 31.59 38.77
N GLY A 259 -4.67 32.67 38.00
CA GLY A 259 -3.70 32.99 36.95
C GLY A 259 -3.79 32.13 35.67
N MET A 260 -4.59 31.07 35.64
CA MET A 260 -4.78 30.25 34.44
C MET A 260 -5.60 30.98 33.36
N ASN A 261 -5.30 30.73 32.09
CA ASN A 261 -6.01 31.35 30.98
C ASN A 261 -7.48 30.90 30.91
N LEU A 262 -8.37 31.85 30.62
CA LEU A 262 -9.78 31.62 30.41
C LEU A 262 -10.02 31.01 29.02
N VAL A 263 -10.95 30.07 28.92
CA VAL A 263 -11.32 29.36 27.67
C VAL A 263 -12.72 29.79 27.21
N PRO A 264 -13.00 29.83 25.89
CA PRO A 264 -14.33 30.15 25.39
C PRO A 264 -15.40 29.21 25.94
N ARG A 265 -16.59 29.74 26.24
CA ARG A 265 -17.75 28.99 26.69
C ARG A 265 -18.69 28.72 25.52
N GLU A 266 -18.77 27.46 25.08
CA GLU A 266 -19.66 27.06 23.98
C GLU A 266 -21.14 27.12 24.39
N MET A 267 -21.97 27.69 23.52
CA MET A 267 -23.43 27.76 23.70
C MET A 267 -24.08 26.45 23.25
N GLN A 268 -24.71 25.73 24.18
CA GLN A 268 -25.65 24.66 23.85
C GLN A 268 -27.06 25.26 23.70
N ASP A 269 -27.53 25.37 22.45
CA ASP A 269 -28.91 25.79 22.16
C ASP A 269 -29.94 24.74 22.61
N THR A 270 -31.09 25.22 23.05
CA THR A 270 -32.07 24.45 23.83
C THR A 270 -33.30 24.00 23.04
N ALA A 271 -33.80 22.80 23.36
CA ALA A 271 -35.17 22.37 23.06
C ALA A 271 -35.65 21.29 24.05
N GLU A 272 -36.33 21.73 25.11
CA GLU A 272 -37.11 20.88 26.03
C GLU A 272 -38.56 20.66 25.50
N PRO A 273 -39.53 20.07 26.25
CA PRO A 273 -39.47 19.08 27.35
C PRO A 273 -40.38 17.85 27.09
N HIS A 274 -40.41 16.85 27.99
CA HIS A 274 -41.66 16.31 28.58
C HIS A 274 -41.42 15.30 29.74
N HIS A 275 -41.92 15.70 30.92
CA HIS A 275 -42.18 15.02 32.21
C HIS A 275 -41.91 13.51 32.46
N GLY A 276 -41.37 13.21 33.66
CA GLY A 276 -41.65 11.97 34.41
C GLY A 276 -40.69 11.66 35.58
N MET A 277 -41.06 11.96 36.83
CA MET A 277 -40.29 11.58 38.05
C MET A 277 -40.56 10.11 38.46
N GLY A 278 -39.59 9.43 39.10
CA GLY A 278 -39.88 8.15 39.80
C GLY A 278 -38.70 7.28 40.27
N HIS A 279 -38.03 7.70 41.35
CA HIS A 279 -37.35 6.90 42.40
C HIS A 279 -36.47 5.67 42.09
N ASP A 280 -35.19 5.82 42.47
CA ASP A 280 -34.49 5.05 43.52
C ASP A 280 -34.84 3.56 43.73
N ALA A 281 -33.90 2.67 43.37
CA ALA A 281 -33.77 1.35 44.00
C ALA A 281 -32.77 1.45 45.17
N PRO A 282 -33.04 0.82 46.33
CA PRO A 282 -32.14 0.91 47.48
C PRO A 282 -30.85 0.12 47.22
N ALA A 283 -29.70 0.79 47.32
CA ALA A 283 -28.42 0.11 47.36
C ALA A 283 -28.21 -0.44 48.78
N GLU A 284 -28.26 -1.76 48.94
CA GLU A 284 -27.79 -2.41 50.16
C GLU A 284 -26.25 -2.34 50.22
N TYR A 285 -25.68 -2.06 51.39
CA TYR A 285 -24.24 -1.97 51.63
C TYR A 285 -23.79 -3.10 52.56
N THR A 286 -22.66 -3.73 52.28
CA THR A 286 -22.10 -4.82 53.08
C THR A 286 -20.63 -4.61 53.42
N CYS A 287 -20.14 -5.27 54.48
CA CYS A 287 -18.74 -5.17 54.87
C CYS A 287 -17.90 -6.22 54.13
N PRO A 288 -16.80 -5.85 53.44
CA PRO A 288 -15.94 -6.82 52.76
C PRO A 288 -15.39 -7.93 53.66
N MET A 289 -15.22 -7.64 54.95
CA MET A 289 -14.72 -8.59 55.96
C MET A 289 -15.84 -9.31 56.74
N HIS A 290 -17.08 -8.82 56.67
CA HIS A 290 -18.24 -9.39 57.36
C HIS A 290 -19.48 -9.33 56.45
N PRO A 291 -19.60 -10.21 55.44
CA PRO A 291 -20.69 -10.16 54.44
C PRO A 291 -22.10 -10.37 55.01
N GLU A 292 -22.17 -10.92 56.22
CA GLU A 292 -23.34 -11.04 57.08
C GLU A 292 -23.89 -9.70 57.62
N ILE A 293 -23.08 -8.63 57.59
CA ILE A 293 -23.53 -7.27 57.89
C ILE A 293 -24.02 -6.67 56.58
N VAL A 294 -25.34 -6.46 56.48
CA VAL A 294 -26.00 -5.74 55.39
C VAL A 294 -26.77 -4.57 56.00
N GLN A 295 -26.65 -3.38 55.40
CA GLN A 295 -27.33 -2.15 55.83
C GLN A 295 -27.80 -1.34 54.62
N ASP A 296 -28.97 -0.73 54.73
CA ASP A 296 -29.62 -0.01 53.63
C ASP A 296 -28.98 1.37 53.33
N GLN A 297 -27.86 1.71 53.99
CA GLN A 297 -27.16 2.99 53.91
C GLN A 297 -25.64 2.81 54.06
N PRO A 298 -24.82 3.67 53.43
CA PRO A 298 -23.37 3.64 53.59
C PRO A 298 -22.96 4.07 55.00
N GLY A 299 -21.99 3.37 55.59
CA GLY A 299 -21.49 3.65 56.94
C GLY A 299 -20.28 2.78 57.28
N SER A 300 -19.85 2.79 58.54
CA SER A 300 -18.77 1.93 59.03
C SER A 300 -19.32 0.69 59.74
N CYS A 301 -18.77 -0.48 59.44
CA CYS A 301 -19.20 -1.77 59.98
C CYS A 301 -19.09 -1.80 61.52
N PRO A 302 -20.17 -2.07 62.26
CA PRO A 302 -20.15 -2.06 63.72
C PRO A 302 -19.32 -3.19 64.36
N LYS A 303 -18.88 -4.20 63.59
CA LYS A 303 -18.00 -5.27 64.08
C LYS A 303 -16.50 -4.97 63.96
N CYS A 304 -16.08 -4.22 62.93
CA CYS A 304 -14.65 -4.03 62.62
C CYS A 304 -14.23 -2.60 62.25
N GLY A 305 -15.17 -1.65 62.19
CA GLY A 305 -14.91 -0.23 61.90
C GLY A 305 -14.62 0.10 60.44
N MET A 306 -14.46 -0.89 59.54
CA MET A 306 -14.24 -0.65 58.11
C MET A 306 -15.52 -0.22 57.39
N ASN A 307 -15.40 0.64 56.37
CA ASN A 307 -16.54 1.14 55.61
C ASN A 307 -17.26 0.04 54.81
N LEU A 308 -18.58 0.13 54.79
CA LEU A 308 -19.47 -0.73 54.01
C LEU A 308 -19.46 -0.29 52.54
N VAL A 309 -19.51 -1.26 51.63
CA VAL A 309 -19.49 -1.05 50.17
C VAL A 309 -20.81 -1.53 49.55
N PRO A 310 -21.29 -0.95 48.43
CA PRO A 310 -22.52 -1.38 47.78
C PRO A 310 -22.48 -2.87 47.40
N ARG A 311 -23.61 -3.56 47.53
CA ARG A 311 -23.78 -4.97 47.20
C ARG A 311 -24.61 -5.09 45.91
N GLU A 312 -24.02 -5.66 44.87
CA GLU A 312 -24.74 -5.96 43.63
C GLU A 312 -25.56 -7.26 43.78
N THR A 313 -26.83 -7.22 43.39
CA THR A 313 -27.74 -8.36 43.46
C THR A 313 -27.65 -9.22 42.20
N SER A 314 -27.16 -10.45 42.36
CA SER A 314 -27.33 -11.53 41.37
C SER A 314 -27.90 -12.76 42.07
N ASP A 315 -28.97 -13.31 41.50
CA ASP A 315 -29.82 -14.30 42.15
C ASP A 315 -29.27 -15.74 42.04
N THR A 316 -29.15 -16.41 43.19
CA THR A 316 -29.18 -17.88 43.42
C THR A 316 -28.07 -18.77 42.83
N ALA A 317 -27.66 -19.91 43.43
CA ALA A 317 -27.60 -20.33 44.83
C ALA A 317 -26.71 -21.60 44.92
N GLU A 318 -25.66 -21.55 45.75
CA GLU A 318 -25.13 -22.53 46.74
C GLU A 318 -25.61 -24.03 46.77
N PRO A 319 -24.85 -25.02 47.33
CA PRO A 319 -24.23 -24.86 48.67
C PRO A 319 -23.02 -25.71 49.20
N HIS A 320 -22.34 -25.11 50.20
CA HIS A 320 -21.92 -25.63 51.54
C HIS A 320 -20.57 -26.34 51.89
N HIS A 321 -20.00 -25.82 53.02
CA HIS A 321 -19.08 -26.38 54.05
C HIS A 321 -17.59 -26.68 53.68
N GLY A 322 -16.59 -26.43 54.54
CA GLY A 322 -16.54 -25.70 55.83
C GLY A 322 -15.26 -25.98 56.68
N MET A 323 -14.68 -24.91 57.26
CA MET A 323 -13.74 -24.83 58.42
C MET A 323 -12.28 -25.40 58.39
N GLU A 324 -11.34 -24.45 58.47
CA GLU A 324 -10.26 -24.30 59.48
C GLU A 324 -8.93 -25.11 59.53
N HIS A 325 -7.85 -24.30 59.42
CA HIS A 325 -6.56 -24.33 60.15
C HIS A 325 -5.35 -25.22 59.74
N ASP A 326 -4.18 -24.62 60.03
CA ASP A 326 -2.77 -25.04 59.89
C ASP A 326 -2.22 -25.36 58.49
N ALA A 327 -1.17 -24.62 58.11
CA ALA A 327 -0.45 -24.78 56.84
C ALA A 327 0.46 -26.03 56.87
N PRO A 328 0.18 -27.07 56.05
CA PRO A 328 1.08 -28.20 55.88
C PRO A 328 2.04 -27.89 54.72
N ALA A 329 3.35 -28.02 54.94
CA ALA A 329 4.28 -28.07 53.82
C ALA A 329 4.01 -29.35 53.02
N GLU A 330 3.42 -29.22 51.83
CA GLU A 330 3.19 -30.34 50.93
C GLU A 330 4.54 -30.90 50.41
N TYR A 331 4.72 -32.21 50.48
CA TYR A 331 5.85 -32.93 49.90
C TYR A 331 5.38 -33.68 48.66
N THR A 332 6.05 -33.48 47.52
CA THR A 332 5.71 -34.15 46.25
C THR A 332 6.83 -35.08 45.76
N CYS A 333 6.49 -36.07 44.95
CA CYS A 333 7.48 -36.93 44.30
C CYS A 333 7.96 -36.31 42.98
N PRO A 334 9.27 -36.05 42.78
CA PRO A 334 9.78 -35.46 41.54
C PRO A 334 9.44 -36.26 40.27
N MET A 335 9.21 -37.58 40.41
CA MET A 335 8.87 -38.50 39.31
C MET A 335 7.38 -38.76 39.15
N HIS A 336 6.57 -38.44 40.16
CA HIS A 336 5.11 -38.62 40.16
C HIS A 336 4.46 -37.41 40.85
N PRO A 337 4.35 -36.25 40.19
CA PRO A 337 3.87 -35.01 40.81
C PRO A 337 2.45 -35.11 41.38
N GLU A 338 1.65 -36.03 40.83
CA GLU A 338 0.35 -36.50 41.31
C GLU A 338 0.36 -37.14 42.71
N ILE A 339 1.52 -37.52 43.25
CA ILE A 339 1.69 -38.00 44.62
C ILE A 339 2.17 -36.82 45.47
N VAL A 340 1.23 -36.18 46.14
CA VAL A 340 1.44 -35.14 47.14
C VAL A 340 1.11 -35.73 48.52
N GLN A 341 1.93 -35.44 49.53
CA GLN A 341 1.72 -35.85 50.92
C GLN A 341 2.11 -34.72 51.87
N ASP A 342 1.28 -34.54 52.88
CA ASP A 342 1.33 -33.54 53.96
C ASP A 342 2.44 -33.81 55.02
N ARG A 343 3.39 -34.72 54.74
CA ARG A 343 4.54 -35.06 55.60
C ARG A 343 5.72 -35.67 54.82
N PRO A 344 6.97 -35.55 55.31
CA PRO A 344 8.12 -36.17 54.69
C PRO A 344 8.03 -37.71 54.70
N GLY A 345 8.44 -38.36 53.62
CA GLY A 345 8.43 -39.82 53.49
C GLY A 345 8.94 -40.30 52.14
N SER A 346 8.82 -41.60 51.87
CA SER A 346 9.17 -42.21 50.57
C SER A 346 7.90 -42.50 49.76
N CYS A 347 7.93 -42.18 48.46
CA CYS A 347 6.81 -42.32 47.55
C CYS A 347 6.35 -43.80 47.46
N PRO A 348 5.07 -44.12 47.72
CA PRO A 348 4.58 -45.49 47.69
C PRO A 348 4.54 -46.13 46.28
N LYS A 349 4.66 -45.33 45.20
CA LYS A 349 4.72 -45.84 43.82
C LYS A 349 6.14 -46.26 43.38
N CYS A 350 7.18 -45.52 43.77
CA CYS A 350 8.54 -45.73 43.27
C CYS A 350 9.65 -45.80 44.34
N GLY A 351 9.32 -45.65 45.62
CA GLY A 351 10.27 -45.77 46.74
C GLY A 351 11.23 -44.58 46.94
N MET A 352 11.22 -43.57 46.07
CA MET A 352 12.06 -42.37 46.22
C MET A 352 11.49 -41.38 47.23
N ASN A 353 12.35 -40.65 47.95
CA ASN A 353 11.94 -39.68 48.94
C ASN A 353 11.18 -38.49 48.32
N LEU A 354 10.12 -38.06 48.99
CA LEU A 354 9.32 -36.89 48.65
C LEU A 354 10.05 -35.62 49.09
N VAL A 355 9.93 -34.55 48.30
CA VAL A 355 10.61 -33.26 48.54
C VAL A 355 9.59 -32.16 48.84
N PRO A 356 9.87 -31.24 49.79
CA PRO A 356 8.95 -30.16 50.15
C PRO A 356 8.74 -29.21 48.96
N ARG A 357 7.52 -28.69 48.85
CA ARG A 357 7.08 -27.75 47.83
C ARG A 357 7.13 -26.33 48.39
N GLU A 358 8.06 -25.53 47.90
CA GLU A 358 8.35 -24.19 48.45
C GLU A 358 7.34 -23.12 48.02
N ALA A 359 7.11 -22.16 48.90
CA ALA A 359 6.44 -20.88 48.61
C ALA A 359 7.44 -19.75 48.87
N GLY A 360 7.91 -19.07 47.82
CA GLY A 360 8.83 -17.92 47.94
C GLY A 360 8.09 -16.66 48.36
N PRO A 361 8.69 -15.84 49.25
CA PRO A 361 9.41 -14.65 48.73
C PRO A 361 10.62 -14.17 49.58
N ALA A 362 11.27 -13.11 49.08
CA ALA A 362 12.24 -12.20 49.73
C ALA A 362 13.68 -12.72 50.00
N ASP A 363 14.67 -11.88 49.65
CA ASP A 363 15.70 -11.40 50.61
C ASP A 363 16.62 -10.31 49.99
N GLU A 364 17.06 -9.37 50.83
CA GLU A 364 18.19 -8.46 50.61
C GLU A 364 19.47 -9.10 51.21
N HIS A 365 20.68 -8.84 50.69
CA HIS A 365 21.90 -9.10 51.46
C HIS A 365 23.11 -8.19 51.16
N GLU A 366 23.89 -7.96 52.22
CA GLU A 366 24.98 -6.99 52.33
C GLU A 366 26.36 -7.58 51.94
N HIS A 367 27.29 -6.70 51.55
CA HIS A 367 28.73 -6.94 51.80
C HIS A 367 29.45 -5.65 52.19
N ALA A 368 30.35 -5.76 53.18
CA ALA A 368 31.01 -4.63 53.82
C ALA A 368 32.54 -4.65 53.66
N GLN A 369 33.13 -3.48 53.37
CA GLN A 369 34.34 -2.95 54.00
C GLN A 369 34.59 -1.50 53.50
N GLY A 370 34.98 -0.61 54.41
CA GLY A 370 34.90 0.84 54.17
C GLY A 370 36.22 1.57 53.99
N HIS A 371 36.13 2.82 53.53
CA HIS A 371 37.13 3.86 53.75
C HIS A 371 36.45 5.23 53.89
N GLN A 372 37.15 6.17 54.54
CA GLN A 372 36.59 7.45 54.98
C GLN A 372 36.59 8.52 53.88
N GLY A 373 35.44 9.18 53.73
CA GLY A 373 35.24 10.59 53.35
C GLY A 373 36.11 11.23 52.26
N THR A 374 35.51 11.47 51.10
CA THR A 374 35.45 12.80 50.45
C THR A 374 34.29 12.80 49.46
N GLY A 375 33.50 13.88 49.41
CA GLY A 375 32.33 13.94 48.54
C GLY A 375 32.72 14.14 47.06
N MET A 376 32.11 13.36 46.18
CA MET A 376 32.01 13.65 44.76
C MET A 376 30.57 13.42 44.31
N ASP A 377 30.03 14.44 43.66
CA ASP A 377 28.69 14.50 43.10
C ASP A 377 28.61 13.58 41.88
N HIS A 378 27.79 12.54 41.95
CA HIS A 378 27.49 11.67 40.82
C HIS A 378 26.07 11.99 40.36
N GLY A 379 25.99 12.79 39.29
CA GLY A 379 24.73 13.29 38.75
C GLY A 379 23.81 12.19 38.21
N ASP A 380 22.55 12.58 38.02
CA ASP A 380 21.45 11.72 37.57
C ASP A 380 21.83 10.82 36.40
N MET A 381 21.72 9.52 36.64
CA MET A 381 21.49 8.53 35.58
C MET A 381 20.01 8.18 35.65
N ASP A 382 19.18 8.95 34.95
CA ASP A 382 17.74 8.73 34.86
C ASP A 382 17.44 7.27 34.50
N PHE A 383 16.77 6.57 35.41
CA PHE A 383 16.27 5.22 35.18
C PHE A 383 15.01 5.32 34.30
N MET A 384 15.21 5.57 33.00
CA MET A 384 14.13 5.75 32.03
C MET A 384 13.14 4.60 32.11
N SER A 385 11.89 4.93 32.46
CA SER A 385 10.81 3.95 32.57
C SER A 385 10.61 3.25 31.22
N MET A 386 10.32 1.94 31.23
CA MET A 386 9.88 1.23 30.01
C MET A 386 8.64 1.88 29.38
N VAL A 387 7.84 2.62 30.16
CA VAL A 387 6.71 3.41 29.65
C VAL A 387 7.18 4.63 28.86
N GLU A 388 8.31 5.25 29.21
CA GLU A 388 8.86 6.39 28.48
C GLU A 388 9.61 5.99 27.21
N VAL A 389 10.28 4.83 27.21
CA VAL A 389 10.93 4.27 26.01
C VAL A 389 9.88 3.82 24.98
N THR A 390 8.64 3.55 25.41
CA THR A 390 7.53 3.09 24.56
C THR A 390 6.41 4.11 24.36
N LYS A 391 6.55 5.35 24.86
CA LYS A 391 5.50 6.39 24.74
C LYS A 391 5.29 6.88 23.30
N ASP A 392 6.38 6.94 22.54
CA ASP A 392 6.42 7.41 21.15
C ASP A 392 6.44 6.25 20.13
N LEU A 393 6.48 5.00 20.61
CA LEU A 393 6.27 3.81 19.78
C LEU A 393 4.76 3.62 19.56
N PRO A 394 4.28 3.63 18.31
CA PRO A 394 2.87 3.40 18.04
C PRO A 394 2.45 2.01 18.49
N ARG A 395 1.26 1.94 19.08
CA ARG A 395 0.74 0.73 19.69
C ARG A 395 -0.13 -0.01 18.70
N SER A 396 0.02 -1.34 18.70
CA SER A 396 -0.93 -2.26 18.11
C SER A 396 -2.37 -1.99 18.60
N PRO A 397 -3.42 -2.45 17.89
CA PRO A 397 -4.80 -2.36 18.36
C PRO A 397 -5.00 -2.93 19.78
N ASP A 398 -4.13 -3.86 20.18
CA ASP A 398 -4.13 -4.58 21.45
C ASP A 398 -3.33 -3.84 22.55
N GLY A 399 -2.69 -2.71 22.22
CA GLY A 399 -1.93 -1.86 23.15
C GLY A 399 -0.49 -2.30 23.42
N LEU A 400 -0.03 -3.38 22.80
CA LEU A 400 1.34 -3.91 22.97
C LEU A 400 2.33 -3.18 22.05
N PRO A 401 3.53 -2.80 22.54
CA PRO A 401 4.61 -2.30 21.70
C PRO A 401 5.25 -3.46 20.92
N MET A 402 5.34 -3.32 19.60
CA MET A 402 5.95 -4.28 18.68
C MET A 402 7.02 -3.59 17.84
N ASP A 403 8.05 -4.33 17.45
CA ASP A 403 9.07 -3.82 16.53
C ASP A 403 8.47 -3.59 15.13
N TRP A 404 8.61 -2.36 14.64
CA TRP A 404 8.13 -1.95 13.33
C TRP A 404 8.98 -2.53 12.20
N ILE A 405 8.36 -3.26 11.27
CA ILE A 405 9.06 -3.88 10.13
C ILE A 405 8.67 -3.15 8.83
N GLU A 406 9.66 -2.60 8.13
CA GLU A 406 9.50 -2.01 6.80
C GLU A 406 9.66 -3.10 5.72
N VAL A 407 8.58 -3.40 4.99
CA VAL A 407 8.54 -4.48 3.99
C VAL A 407 8.12 -3.94 2.60
N PRO A 408 8.94 -4.12 1.55
CA PRO A 408 8.58 -3.77 0.18
C PRO A 408 7.75 -4.88 -0.50
N PHE A 409 6.57 -4.51 -0.99
CA PHE A 409 5.69 -5.31 -1.83
C PHE A 409 5.69 -4.75 -3.25
N GLY A 410 6.63 -5.20 -4.08
CA GLY A 410 6.76 -4.76 -5.46
C GLY A 410 8.23 -4.64 -5.91
N PRO A 411 8.49 -4.16 -7.15
CA PRO A 411 7.51 -3.85 -8.20
C PRO A 411 6.95 -5.10 -8.92
N PHE A 412 7.37 -6.31 -8.51
CA PHE A 412 7.03 -7.58 -9.17
C PHE A 412 6.23 -8.53 -8.27
N PHE A 413 5.49 -8.00 -7.29
CA PHE A 413 4.79 -8.82 -6.29
C PHE A 413 3.61 -9.58 -6.91
N PRO A 414 3.50 -10.93 -6.75
CA PRO A 414 2.44 -11.72 -7.38
C PRO A 414 1.03 -11.35 -6.88
N GLY A 415 0.25 -10.65 -7.71
CA GLY A 415 -1.11 -10.21 -7.39
C GLY A 415 -1.28 -8.69 -7.42
N LEU A 416 -0.17 -7.94 -7.35
CA LEU A 416 -0.13 -6.51 -7.65
C LEU A 416 0.28 -6.25 -9.11
N PRO A 417 -0.01 -5.07 -9.67
CA PRO A 417 0.41 -4.68 -11.02
C PRO A 417 1.94 -4.58 -11.15
N GLY A 418 2.49 -5.08 -12.26
CA GLY A 418 3.92 -4.97 -12.57
C GLY A 418 4.35 -3.50 -12.69
N GLY A 419 5.26 -3.07 -11.82
CA GLY A 419 5.72 -1.69 -11.71
C GLY A 419 5.23 -0.93 -10.48
N LEU A 420 4.28 -1.47 -9.71
CA LEU A 420 3.83 -0.84 -8.47
C LEU A 420 4.73 -1.27 -7.29
N LEU A 421 5.49 -0.33 -6.71
CA LEU A 421 6.19 -0.55 -5.44
C LEU A 421 5.32 -0.05 -4.29
N LEU A 422 4.94 -0.94 -3.39
CA LEU A 422 4.19 -0.64 -2.16
C LEU A 422 5.07 -0.97 -0.94
N THR A 423 5.64 0.02 -0.28
CA THR A 423 6.42 -0.17 0.95
C THR A 423 5.53 0.05 2.16
N LEU A 424 5.33 -1.02 2.94
CA LEU A 424 4.48 -1.02 4.13
C LEU A 424 5.34 -1.06 5.38
N THR A 425 5.00 -0.24 6.38
CA THR A 425 5.49 -0.41 7.75
C THR A 425 4.43 -1.19 8.52
N LEU A 426 4.83 -2.35 9.03
CA LEU A 426 3.96 -3.31 9.71
C LEU A 426 4.18 -3.26 11.23
N ASP A 427 3.07 -3.34 11.95
CA ASP A 427 2.96 -3.53 13.40
C ASP A 427 2.22 -4.86 13.61
N GLY A 428 2.98 -5.93 13.83
CA GLY A 428 2.48 -7.30 13.72
C GLY A 428 1.93 -7.57 12.31
N ASP A 429 0.66 -7.96 12.22
CA ASP A 429 -0.06 -8.14 10.95
C ASP A 429 -0.75 -6.84 10.45
N GLY A 430 -0.76 -5.77 11.25
CA GLY A 430 -1.40 -4.49 10.92
C GLY A 430 -0.51 -3.54 10.12
N ILE A 431 -1.11 -2.78 9.19
CA ILE A 431 -0.40 -1.75 8.41
C ILE A 431 -0.44 -0.42 9.16
N ALA A 432 0.71 0.04 9.63
CA ALA A 432 0.87 1.31 10.35
C ALA A 432 1.20 2.49 9.42
N LYS A 433 1.96 2.26 8.35
CA LYS A 433 2.30 3.29 7.34
C LYS A 433 2.43 2.69 5.95
N THR A 434 2.04 3.46 4.94
CA THR A 434 2.07 3.06 3.54
C THR A 434 2.83 4.10 2.71
N ARG A 435 3.73 3.64 1.84
CA ARG A 435 4.29 4.40 0.72
C ARG A 435 4.01 3.65 -0.57
N VAL A 436 3.57 4.35 -1.60
CA VAL A 436 3.26 3.76 -2.92
C VAL A 436 3.99 4.57 -4.00
N GLN A 437 4.60 3.87 -4.95
CA GLN A 437 5.40 4.46 -6.03
C GLN A 437 5.21 3.67 -7.33
N SER A 438 5.24 4.37 -8.46
CA SER A 438 5.33 3.75 -9.79
C SER A 438 6.79 3.72 -10.26
N LEU A 439 7.32 2.52 -10.52
CA LEU A 439 8.70 2.32 -10.98
C LEU A 439 8.84 2.11 -12.51
N VAL A 440 7.73 2.02 -13.24
CA VAL A 440 7.78 2.12 -14.72
C VAL A 440 8.18 3.53 -15.18
N GLY A 441 8.06 4.52 -14.28
CA GLY A 441 8.08 5.94 -14.58
C GLY A 441 6.88 6.35 -15.42
N GLY A 442 6.55 7.65 -15.44
CA GLY A 442 5.70 8.22 -16.49
C GLY A 442 6.45 8.24 -17.83
N SER A 443 6.77 7.06 -18.37
CA SER A 443 7.68 6.87 -19.51
C SER A 443 6.99 7.32 -20.81
N GLY A 444 6.99 8.63 -21.02
CA GLY A 444 6.14 9.32 -21.99
C GLY A 444 5.10 10.24 -21.33
N ALA A 445 5.52 11.07 -20.37
CA ALA A 445 4.77 12.25 -19.91
C ALA A 445 4.68 13.31 -21.03
N LEU A 446 3.93 12.93 -22.07
CA LEU A 446 3.64 13.64 -23.31
C LEU A 446 4.88 13.83 -24.22
N PRO A 447 4.70 13.78 -25.55
CA PRO A 447 5.82 13.75 -26.47
C PRO A 447 6.48 15.12 -26.61
N ALA A 448 7.74 15.11 -27.06
CA ALA A 448 8.46 16.33 -27.39
C ALA A 448 7.68 17.21 -28.40
N PRO A 449 7.68 18.55 -28.23
CA PRO A 449 6.93 19.46 -29.08
C PRO A 449 7.19 19.25 -30.58
N GLY A 450 6.11 19.28 -31.36
CA GLY A 450 6.11 19.04 -32.79
C GLY A 450 5.93 17.57 -33.20
N MET A 451 5.36 16.70 -32.37
CA MET A 451 5.03 15.34 -32.80
C MET A 451 3.91 15.35 -33.86
N GLY A 452 4.02 14.49 -34.89
CA GLY A 452 2.97 14.33 -35.91
C GLY A 452 1.73 13.64 -35.35
N ALA A 453 0.55 13.93 -35.89
CA ALA A 453 -0.72 13.41 -35.37
C ALA A 453 -0.79 11.86 -35.28
N ALA A 454 -0.24 11.14 -36.27
CA ALA A 454 -0.19 9.68 -36.25
C ALA A 454 0.78 9.15 -35.18
N ASP A 455 1.99 9.69 -35.14
CA ASP A 455 3.00 9.35 -34.13
C ASP A 455 2.48 9.62 -32.71
N PHE A 456 1.70 10.69 -32.53
CA PHE A 456 1.08 11.06 -31.24
C PHE A 456 0.02 10.03 -30.80
N VAL A 457 -0.84 9.57 -31.72
CA VAL A 457 -1.82 8.50 -31.43
C VAL A 457 -1.12 7.18 -31.09
N ASP A 458 -0.05 6.85 -31.82
CA ASP A 458 0.74 5.64 -31.58
C ASP A 458 1.53 5.73 -30.26
N HIS A 459 2.08 6.90 -29.92
CA HIS A 459 2.78 7.17 -28.67
C HIS A 459 1.84 7.06 -27.46
N LEU A 460 0.70 7.75 -27.47
CA LEU A 460 -0.24 7.71 -26.33
C LEU A 460 -0.85 6.31 -26.17
N GLY A 461 -1.08 5.59 -27.28
CA GLY A 461 -1.47 4.18 -27.27
C GLY A 461 -0.37 3.22 -26.79
N ALA A 462 0.88 3.66 -26.65
CA ALA A 462 1.98 2.88 -26.10
C ALA A 462 2.26 3.17 -24.62
N THR A 463 1.77 4.31 -24.08
CA THR A 463 1.96 4.74 -22.69
C THR A 463 1.41 3.72 -21.69
N ASP A 464 0.10 3.41 -21.74
CA ASP A 464 -0.48 2.30 -20.95
C ASP A 464 -0.66 1.04 -21.80
N PRO A 465 0.15 -0.02 -21.60
CA PRO A 465 -0.04 -1.29 -22.29
C PRO A 465 -1.31 -2.04 -21.85
N LEU A 466 -2.02 -1.58 -20.81
CA LEU A 466 -3.24 -2.20 -20.28
C LEU A 466 -4.55 -1.59 -20.81
N ALA A 467 -4.51 -0.46 -21.53
CA ALA A 467 -5.66 0.19 -22.19
C ALA A 467 -5.30 0.96 -23.50
N PRO A 468 -4.47 0.39 -24.40
CA PRO A 468 -3.96 1.10 -25.57
C PRO A 468 -5.04 1.66 -26.51
N VAL A 469 -6.18 0.97 -26.70
CA VAL A 469 -7.27 1.38 -27.59
C VAL A 469 -7.99 2.61 -27.03
N GLY A 470 -8.25 2.65 -25.72
CA GLY A 470 -8.81 3.80 -25.03
C GLY A 470 -7.94 5.06 -25.18
N TYR A 471 -6.63 4.92 -24.97
CA TYR A 471 -5.68 6.02 -25.13
C TYR A 471 -5.53 6.47 -26.59
N ARG A 472 -5.54 5.57 -27.57
CA ARG A 472 -5.62 5.95 -29.00
C ARG A 472 -6.89 6.73 -29.31
N LEU A 473 -8.05 6.31 -28.77
CA LEU A 473 -9.31 7.04 -28.98
C LEU A 473 -9.27 8.44 -28.35
N LEU A 474 -8.66 8.57 -27.18
CA LEU A 474 -8.48 9.85 -26.49
C LEU A 474 -7.64 10.82 -27.33
N ALA A 475 -6.50 10.36 -27.87
CA ALA A 475 -5.69 11.12 -28.82
C ALA A 475 -6.46 11.51 -30.08
N CYS A 476 -7.13 10.54 -30.75
CA CYS A 476 -7.91 10.83 -31.96
C CYS A 476 -8.97 11.90 -31.70
N ARG A 477 -9.74 11.79 -30.61
CA ARG A 477 -10.79 12.76 -30.26
C ARG A 477 -10.25 14.16 -29.98
N ALA A 478 -9.10 14.28 -29.32
CA ALA A 478 -8.51 15.59 -29.02
C ALA A 478 -7.97 16.27 -30.30
N LEU A 479 -7.36 15.49 -31.20
CA LEU A 479 -6.92 15.96 -32.52
C LEU A 479 -8.11 16.36 -33.41
N GLU A 480 -9.18 15.56 -33.40
CA GLU A 480 -10.45 15.82 -34.08
C GLU A 480 -11.11 17.12 -33.58
N ALA A 481 -11.13 17.33 -32.27
CA ALA A 481 -11.63 18.55 -31.63
C ALA A 481 -10.78 19.79 -32.03
N ALA A 482 -9.45 19.70 -31.96
CA ALA A 482 -8.55 20.79 -32.36
C ALA A 482 -8.70 21.15 -33.85
N ALA A 483 -8.96 20.17 -34.71
CA ALA A 483 -9.15 20.35 -36.15
C ALA A 483 -10.59 20.73 -36.54
N GLY A 484 -11.55 20.72 -35.61
CA GLY A 484 -12.97 20.92 -35.91
C GLY A 484 -13.58 19.83 -36.82
N ARG A 485 -13.03 18.61 -36.79
CA ARG A 485 -13.44 17.48 -37.65
C ARG A 485 -14.14 16.41 -36.82
N SER A 486 -15.08 15.69 -37.44
CA SER A 486 -15.69 14.48 -36.88
C SER A 486 -15.67 13.39 -37.95
N PRO A 487 -15.34 12.12 -37.61
CA PRO A 487 -15.55 10.99 -38.50
C PRO A 487 -17.04 10.62 -38.60
N ASP A 488 -17.37 9.76 -39.57
CA ASP A 488 -18.72 9.25 -39.83
C ASP A 488 -19.27 8.38 -38.67
N GLU A 489 -20.60 8.27 -38.59
CA GLU A 489 -21.28 7.53 -37.50
C GLU A 489 -20.83 6.06 -37.39
N GLU A 490 -20.59 5.39 -38.51
CA GLU A 490 -20.09 4.00 -38.53
C GLU A 490 -18.71 3.87 -37.86
N ILE A 491 -17.82 4.83 -38.11
CA ILE A 491 -16.49 4.88 -37.49
C ILE A 491 -16.62 5.20 -35.99
N LEU A 492 -17.51 6.12 -35.61
CA LEU A 492 -17.77 6.45 -34.21
C LEU A 492 -18.26 5.21 -33.43
N ARG A 493 -19.27 4.51 -33.95
CA ARG A 493 -19.79 3.26 -33.35
C ARG A 493 -18.73 2.18 -33.28
N GLY A 494 -17.96 1.99 -34.36
CA GLY A 494 -16.88 1.02 -34.43
C GLY A 494 -15.75 1.26 -33.43
N ARG A 495 -15.40 2.53 -33.19
CA ARG A 495 -14.42 2.94 -32.17
C ARG A 495 -14.91 2.67 -30.75
N ILE A 496 -16.20 2.92 -30.44
CA ILE A 496 -16.79 2.53 -29.15
C ILE A 496 -16.70 1.01 -28.96
N ALA A 497 -17.06 0.21 -29.97
CA ALA A 497 -16.96 -1.24 -29.88
C ALA A 497 -15.51 -1.74 -29.68
N ALA A 498 -14.52 -1.06 -30.24
CA ALA A 498 -13.11 -1.38 -30.02
C ALA A 498 -12.69 -1.13 -28.56
N VAL A 499 -13.10 -0.01 -27.95
CA VAL A 499 -12.84 0.30 -26.53
C VAL A 499 -13.62 -0.65 -25.61
N GLU A 500 -14.86 -1.01 -25.92
CA GLU A 500 -15.62 -1.94 -25.09
C GLU A 500 -15.09 -3.39 -25.19
N ARG A 501 -14.49 -3.79 -26.33
CA ARG A 501 -13.75 -5.06 -26.43
C ARG A 501 -12.49 -5.03 -25.56
N GLU A 502 -11.76 -3.91 -25.57
CA GLU A 502 -10.62 -3.70 -24.66
C GLU A 502 -11.06 -3.71 -23.19
N ARG A 503 -12.20 -3.10 -22.84
CA ARG A 503 -12.76 -3.11 -21.48
C ARG A 503 -12.99 -4.53 -20.98
N ILE A 504 -13.58 -5.40 -21.80
CA ILE A 504 -13.72 -6.84 -21.50
C ILE A 504 -12.35 -7.48 -21.24
N ALA A 505 -11.38 -7.27 -22.13
CA ALA A 505 -10.04 -7.85 -21.99
C ALA A 505 -9.29 -7.34 -20.75
N SER A 506 -9.39 -6.03 -20.45
CA SER A 506 -8.77 -5.38 -19.30
C SER A 506 -9.39 -5.87 -17.99
N HIS A 507 -10.72 -5.92 -17.87
CA HIS A 507 -11.39 -6.49 -16.70
C HIS A 507 -11.08 -7.98 -16.48
N LEU A 508 -10.92 -8.77 -17.56
CA LEU A 508 -10.46 -10.17 -17.46
C LEU A 508 -8.99 -10.28 -17.04
N GLY A 509 -8.14 -9.35 -17.48
CA GLY A 509 -6.74 -9.26 -17.06
C GLY A 509 -6.58 -8.89 -15.59
N TRP A 510 -7.32 -7.87 -15.14
CA TRP A 510 -7.46 -7.49 -13.74
C TRP A 510 -8.01 -8.66 -12.92
N LEU A 511 -9.09 -9.31 -13.35
CA LEU A 511 -9.67 -10.45 -12.65
C LEU A 511 -8.68 -11.62 -12.49
N ALA A 512 -7.75 -11.80 -13.45
CA ALA A 512 -6.69 -12.80 -13.32
C ALA A 512 -5.66 -12.43 -12.24
N LEU A 513 -5.25 -11.16 -12.14
CA LEU A 513 -4.38 -10.67 -11.06
C LEU A 513 -5.09 -10.69 -9.70
N PHE A 514 -6.30 -10.17 -9.63
CA PHE A 514 -7.10 -10.18 -8.41
C PHE A 514 -7.32 -11.61 -7.92
N ALA A 515 -7.63 -12.55 -8.81
CA ALA A 515 -7.71 -13.98 -8.48
C ALA A 515 -6.37 -14.59 -8.03
N ARG A 516 -5.20 -14.07 -8.43
CA ARG A 516 -3.91 -14.44 -7.80
C ARG A 516 -3.90 -13.98 -6.35
N GLN A 517 -4.19 -12.70 -6.11
CA GLN A 517 -4.14 -12.07 -4.78
C GLN A 517 -5.07 -12.78 -3.78
N ILE A 518 -6.33 -13.05 -4.15
CA ILE A 518 -7.28 -13.76 -3.27
C ILE A 518 -7.17 -15.30 -3.31
N GLY A 519 -6.17 -15.86 -4.01
CA GLY A 519 -5.82 -17.29 -3.95
C GLY A 519 -6.68 -18.26 -4.80
N PHE A 520 -7.31 -17.80 -5.88
CA PHE A 520 -8.18 -18.60 -6.76
C PHE A 520 -7.52 -18.96 -8.11
N ASP A 521 -6.52 -19.84 -8.11
CA ASP A 521 -5.77 -20.27 -9.31
C ASP A 521 -6.63 -20.71 -10.51
N ARG A 522 -7.76 -21.40 -10.28
CA ARG A 522 -8.66 -21.83 -11.35
C ARG A 522 -9.38 -20.66 -12.01
N LEU A 523 -9.70 -19.62 -11.23
CA LEU A 523 -10.30 -18.39 -11.75
C LEU A 523 -9.26 -17.59 -12.54
N LEU A 524 -8.04 -17.47 -12.01
CA LEU A 524 -6.90 -16.84 -12.70
C LEU A 524 -6.71 -17.42 -14.10
N ARG A 525 -6.49 -18.74 -14.22
CA ARG A 525 -6.26 -19.39 -15.53
C ARG A 525 -7.45 -19.21 -16.47
N ARG A 526 -8.69 -19.26 -15.95
CA ARG A 526 -9.90 -19.05 -16.77
C ARG A 526 -10.03 -17.60 -17.26
N ALA A 527 -9.75 -16.63 -16.41
CA ALA A 527 -9.80 -15.21 -16.74
C ALA A 527 -8.69 -14.83 -17.73
N ALA A 528 -7.45 -15.27 -17.49
CA ALA A 528 -6.31 -15.08 -18.39
C ALA A 528 -6.54 -15.70 -19.78
N SER A 529 -7.09 -16.92 -19.85
CA SER A 529 -7.42 -17.58 -21.11
C SER A 529 -8.49 -16.83 -21.90
N LEU A 530 -9.53 -16.30 -21.24
CA LEU A 530 -10.54 -15.47 -21.89
C LEU A 530 -9.98 -14.09 -22.29
N GLN A 531 -9.14 -13.45 -21.48
CA GLN A 531 -8.46 -12.19 -21.83
C GLN A 531 -7.75 -12.32 -23.18
N LEU A 532 -6.90 -13.33 -23.34
CA LEU A 532 -6.15 -13.59 -24.57
C LEU A 532 -7.06 -13.81 -25.78
N GLN A 533 -8.21 -14.47 -25.58
CA GLN A 533 -9.21 -14.70 -26.63
C GLN A 533 -9.95 -13.41 -27.03
N PHE A 534 -10.17 -12.46 -26.11
CA PHE A 534 -10.88 -11.20 -26.39
C PHE A 534 -9.98 -10.08 -26.96
N LEU A 535 -8.69 -10.00 -26.59
CA LEU A 535 -7.79 -8.89 -26.93
C LEU A 535 -7.81 -8.48 -28.40
N HIS A 536 -7.77 -9.47 -29.30
CA HIS A 536 -7.75 -9.26 -30.75
C HIS A 536 -8.98 -9.84 -31.46
N ALA A 537 -10.04 -10.17 -30.71
CA ALA A 537 -11.25 -10.78 -31.28
C ALA A 537 -11.90 -9.86 -32.33
N ASP A 538 -12.22 -10.43 -33.49
CA ASP A 538 -13.16 -9.84 -34.44
C ASP A 538 -14.61 -9.98 -33.92
N MET A 539 -15.56 -9.31 -34.59
CA MET A 539 -16.98 -9.32 -34.21
C MET A 539 -17.57 -10.74 -34.09
N LYS A 540 -17.21 -11.65 -34.99
CA LYS A 540 -17.69 -13.04 -34.99
C LYS A 540 -17.09 -13.83 -33.82
N GLN A 541 -15.82 -13.59 -33.50
CA GLN A 541 -15.15 -14.18 -32.35
C GLN A 541 -15.73 -13.67 -31.03
N VAL A 542 -15.98 -12.37 -30.87
CA VAL A 542 -16.68 -11.80 -29.69
C VAL A 542 -18.04 -12.47 -29.49
N MET A 543 -18.84 -12.61 -30.54
CA MET A 543 -20.16 -13.27 -30.46
C MET A 543 -20.06 -14.78 -30.12
N ALA A 544 -19.02 -15.47 -30.59
CA ALA A 544 -18.76 -16.86 -30.20
C ALA A 544 -18.31 -17.01 -28.73
N LEU A 545 -17.62 -16.01 -28.18
CA LEU A 545 -17.14 -15.97 -26.79
C LEU A 545 -18.21 -15.49 -25.80
N LYS A 546 -19.24 -14.75 -26.25
CA LYS A 546 -20.33 -14.19 -25.44
C LYS A 546 -20.92 -15.18 -24.41
N PRO A 547 -21.31 -16.44 -24.76
CA PRO A 547 -21.84 -17.39 -23.77
C PRO A 547 -20.81 -17.81 -22.71
N ALA A 548 -19.54 -17.91 -23.10
CA ALA A 548 -18.45 -18.31 -22.22
C ALA A 548 -18.09 -17.23 -21.18
N LEU A 549 -18.24 -15.95 -21.55
CA LEU A 549 -18.09 -14.80 -20.66
C LEU A 549 -19.32 -14.64 -19.75
N GLN A 550 -20.53 -14.72 -20.29
CA GLN A 550 -21.78 -14.67 -19.51
C GLN A 550 -21.81 -15.76 -18.41
N ALA A 551 -21.48 -17.01 -18.76
CA ALA A 551 -21.41 -18.12 -17.81
C ALA A 551 -20.31 -17.96 -16.74
N LEU A 552 -19.24 -17.21 -17.02
CA LEU A 552 -18.23 -16.84 -16.00
C LEU A 552 -18.81 -15.80 -15.04
N ILE A 553 -19.34 -14.69 -15.57
CA ILE A 553 -19.92 -13.59 -14.79
C ILE A 553 -21.01 -14.12 -13.84
N GLU A 554 -21.95 -14.89 -14.38
CA GLU A 554 -23.05 -15.50 -13.62
C GLU A 554 -22.61 -16.46 -12.51
N ARG A 555 -21.47 -17.13 -12.69
CA ARG A 555 -20.88 -17.99 -11.65
C ARG A 555 -20.27 -17.15 -10.55
N LEU A 556 -19.50 -16.13 -10.89
CA LEU A 556 -18.81 -15.27 -9.92
C LEU A 556 -19.80 -14.52 -9.04
N GLN A 557 -20.83 -13.91 -9.62
CA GLN A 557 -21.91 -13.22 -8.90
C GLN A 557 -22.68 -14.12 -7.92
N ARG A 558 -22.62 -15.44 -8.09
CA ARG A 558 -23.29 -16.44 -7.22
C ARG A 558 -22.33 -17.21 -6.30
N THR A 559 -21.03 -16.92 -6.29
CA THR A 559 -20.03 -17.72 -5.55
C THR A 559 -19.82 -17.18 -4.12
N PRO A 560 -20.24 -17.88 -3.05
CA PRO A 560 -20.15 -17.36 -1.68
C PRO A 560 -18.71 -17.19 -1.18
N LEU A 561 -17.78 -18.04 -1.65
CA LEU A 561 -16.36 -17.99 -1.27
C LEU A 561 -15.62 -16.72 -1.75
N LEU A 562 -16.15 -16.04 -2.77
CA LEU A 562 -15.62 -14.72 -3.17
C LEU A 562 -16.08 -13.66 -2.18
N LYS A 563 -17.37 -13.67 -1.80
CA LYS A 563 -17.92 -12.75 -0.80
C LYS A 563 -17.14 -12.81 0.52
N SER A 564 -16.79 -13.99 1.00
CA SER A 564 -15.99 -14.16 2.24
C SER A 564 -14.53 -13.69 2.16
N ARG A 565 -14.02 -13.30 0.98
CA ARG A 565 -12.65 -12.77 0.79
C ARG A 565 -12.61 -11.38 0.15
N THR A 566 -13.76 -10.71 0.02
CA THR A 566 -13.85 -9.41 -0.68
C THR A 566 -14.92 -8.46 -0.13
N ALA A 567 -15.91 -8.96 0.62
CA ALA A 567 -16.91 -8.11 1.26
C ALA A 567 -16.30 -7.38 2.47
N GLY A 568 -16.57 -6.09 2.60
CA GLY A 568 -16.07 -5.25 3.68
C GLY A 568 -14.63 -4.74 3.51
N ILE A 569 -13.83 -5.36 2.63
CA ILE A 569 -12.41 -5.02 2.42
C ILE A 569 -12.27 -3.75 1.58
N GLY A 570 -11.47 -2.80 2.07
CA GLY A 570 -11.14 -1.57 1.34
C GLY A 570 -12.36 -0.72 1.00
N ARG A 571 -13.23 -0.47 1.97
CA ARG A 571 -14.43 0.36 1.80
C ARG A 571 -14.05 1.81 1.48
N THR A 572 -14.52 2.28 0.34
CA THR A 572 -14.51 3.69 -0.07
C THR A 572 -15.87 4.32 0.21
N VAL A 573 -15.89 5.54 0.73
CA VAL A 573 -17.10 6.39 0.80
C VAL A 573 -17.31 7.11 -0.54
N PRO A 574 -18.53 7.62 -0.83
CA PRO A 574 -18.74 8.46 -2.01
C PRO A 574 -17.89 9.74 -1.93
N ASP A 575 -16.95 9.91 -2.87
CA ASP A 575 -16.04 11.06 -2.92
C ASP A 575 -15.87 11.54 -4.39
N PRO A 576 -15.96 12.86 -4.69
CA PRO A 576 -15.70 13.43 -6.02
C PRO A 576 -14.31 13.17 -6.61
N ALA A 577 -13.32 12.72 -5.83
CA ALA A 577 -12.00 12.29 -6.30
C ALA A 577 -12.02 10.88 -6.92
N LEU A 578 -13.00 10.04 -6.58
CA LEU A 578 -13.12 8.72 -7.18
C LEU A 578 -13.41 8.83 -8.69
N ARG A 579 -12.99 7.80 -9.44
CA ARG A 579 -13.23 7.66 -10.89
C ARG A 579 -13.71 6.26 -11.21
N GLY A 580 -14.42 6.12 -12.33
CA GLY A 580 -14.57 4.82 -12.99
C GLY A 580 -15.26 3.74 -12.14
N PRO A 581 -14.80 2.48 -12.23
CA PRO A 581 -15.38 1.37 -11.47
C PRO A 581 -15.26 1.54 -9.94
N VAL A 582 -14.30 2.32 -9.45
CA VAL A 582 -14.14 2.62 -8.01
C VAL A 582 -15.23 3.58 -7.55
N ALA A 583 -15.46 4.68 -8.28
CA ALA A 583 -16.56 5.61 -8.03
C ALA A 583 -17.93 4.89 -8.05
N ARG A 584 -18.18 4.12 -9.12
CA ARG A 584 -19.43 3.37 -9.30
C ARG A 584 -19.63 2.25 -8.29
N ALA A 585 -18.58 1.76 -7.63
CA ALA A 585 -18.70 0.80 -6.53
C ALA A 585 -19.12 1.45 -5.21
N ALA A 586 -18.84 2.74 -5.03
CA ALA A 586 -19.20 3.59 -3.89
C ALA A 586 -20.50 4.39 -4.11
N GLY A 587 -21.29 4.07 -5.13
CA GLY A 587 -22.57 4.74 -5.43
C GLY A 587 -22.45 6.02 -6.25
N VAL A 588 -21.24 6.49 -6.56
CA VAL A 588 -21.02 7.70 -7.35
C VAL A 588 -21.27 7.41 -8.83
N GLY A 589 -22.29 8.05 -9.41
CA GLY A 589 -22.70 7.89 -10.81
C GLY A 589 -21.79 8.56 -11.85
N ASP A 590 -20.47 8.57 -11.62
CA ASP A 590 -19.50 9.13 -12.57
C ASP A 590 -19.14 8.10 -13.65
N ASP A 591 -19.47 8.40 -14.90
CA ASP A 591 -19.13 7.62 -16.09
C ASP A 591 -19.25 8.51 -17.33
N ALA A 592 -18.12 8.76 -18.00
CA ALA A 592 -18.09 9.68 -19.14
C ALA A 592 -18.89 9.17 -20.36
N ARG A 593 -19.15 7.85 -20.48
CA ARG A 593 -19.97 7.29 -21.57
C ARG A 593 -21.42 7.75 -21.48
N SER A 594 -21.91 8.09 -20.28
CA SER A 594 -23.27 8.63 -20.09
C SER A 594 -23.48 9.99 -20.77
N ARG A 595 -22.39 10.72 -21.07
CA ARG A 595 -22.40 12.01 -21.77
C ARG A 595 -22.03 11.88 -23.26
N ASP A 596 -21.63 10.69 -23.71
CA ASP A 596 -21.25 10.41 -25.10
C ASP A 596 -22.48 10.06 -25.95
N LYS A 597 -22.78 10.90 -26.94
CA LYS A 597 -23.93 10.72 -27.83
C LYS A 597 -23.96 9.37 -28.55
N THR A 598 -22.78 8.82 -28.88
CA THR A 598 -22.64 7.52 -29.55
C THR A 598 -23.01 6.40 -28.59
N CYS A 599 -22.50 6.45 -27.36
CA CYS A 599 -22.85 5.49 -26.31
C CYS A 599 -24.35 5.56 -25.96
N SER A 600 -24.94 6.75 -25.87
CA SER A 600 -26.38 6.92 -25.68
C SER A 600 -27.20 6.31 -26.83
N ALA A 601 -26.79 6.53 -28.09
CA ALA A 601 -27.45 5.96 -29.27
C ALA A 601 -27.32 4.42 -29.36
N LEU A 602 -26.27 3.85 -28.76
CA LEU A 602 -26.08 2.40 -28.59
C LEU A 602 -26.81 1.81 -27.37
N GLY A 603 -27.52 2.63 -26.59
CA GLY A 603 -28.32 2.19 -25.44
C GLY A 603 -27.50 1.96 -24.16
N PHE A 604 -26.37 2.64 -23.99
CA PHE A 604 -25.54 2.53 -22.78
C PHE A 604 -26.30 2.94 -21.50
N THR A 605 -26.13 2.15 -20.44
CA THR A 605 -26.50 2.51 -19.06
C THR A 605 -25.34 2.17 -18.11
N PRO A 606 -24.96 3.10 -17.19
CA PRO A 606 -23.89 2.86 -16.23
C PRO A 606 -24.34 1.87 -15.15
N ALA A 607 -23.45 0.95 -14.77
CA ALA A 607 -23.68 0.00 -13.69
C ALA A 607 -23.09 0.54 -12.38
N SER A 608 -23.92 0.71 -11.35
CA SER A 608 -23.53 1.20 -10.02
C SER A 608 -23.79 0.15 -8.93
N ARG A 609 -23.15 0.33 -7.76
CA ARG A 609 -23.30 -0.44 -6.50
C ARG A 609 -23.06 0.49 -5.30
N GLU A 610 -23.57 0.11 -4.14
CA GLU A 610 -23.55 0.91 -2.90
C GLU A 610 -22.68 0.26 -1.79
N GLY A 611 -21.68 -0.54 -2.17
CA GLY A 611 -20.87 -1.30 -1.19
C GLY A 611 -19.56 -0.63 -0.79
N GLY A 612 -18.95 0.12 -1.71
CA GLY A 612 -17.64 0.76 -1.57
C GLY A 612 -16.45 -0.21 -1.45
N ASP A 613 -16.67 -1.52 -1.35
CA ASP A 613 -15.68 -2.55 -1.04
C ASP A 613 -15.14 -3.29 -2.28
N ALA A 614 -14.17 -4.17 -2.07
CA ALA A 614 -13.57 -4.98 -3.14
C ALA A 614 -14.61 -5.88 -3.86
N LEU A 615 -15.67 -6.33 -3.16
CA LEU A 615 -16.78 -7.08 -3.76
C LEU A 615 -17.64 -6.20 -4.69
N ALA A 616 -17.96 -4.97 -4.29
CA ALA A 616 -18.66 -4.01 -5.14
C ALA A 616 -17.83 -3.66 -6.37
N ARG A 617 -16.52 -3.41 -6.21
CA ARG A 617 -15.57 -3.18 -7.32
C ARG A 617 -15.47 -4.37 -8.28
N LEU A 618 -15.55 -5.60 -7.78
CA LEU A 618 -15.66 -6.81 -8.61
C LEU A 618 -17.00 -6.85 -9.36
N HIS A 619 -18.12 -6.61 -8.69
CA HIS A 619 -19.44 -6.68 -9.30
C HIS A 619 -19.67 -5.60 -10.38
N VAL A 620 -19.14 -4.38 -10.20
CA VAL A 620 -19.19 -3.33 -11.22
C VAL A 620 -18.45 -3.78 -12.49
N ARG A 621 -17.18 -4.21 -12.39
CA ARG A 621 -16.40 -4.69 -13.55
C ARG A 621 -17.04 -5.90 -14.26
N LEU A 622 -17.71 -6.78 -13.52
CA LEU A 622 -18.46 -7.91 -14.08
C LEU A 622 -19.73 -7.49 -14.83
N ASP A 623 -20.44 -6.46 -14.34
CA ASP A 623 -21.58 -5.88 -15.05
C ASP A 623 -21.14 -5.07 -16.27
N GLU A 624 -20.05 -4.31 -16.15
CA GLU A 624 -19.45 -3.60 -17.28
C GLU A 624 -19.05 -4.56 -18.40
N ALA A 625 -18.37 -5.67 -18.10
CA ALA A 625 -18.06 -6.69 -19.11
C ALA A 625 -19.33 -7.27 -19.80
N ARG A 626 -20.48 -7.31 -19.10
CA ARG A 626 -21.77 -7.69 -19.69
C ARG A 626 -22.34 -6.56 -20.57
N HIS A 627 -22.26 -5.31 -20.13
CA HIS A 627 -22.75 -4.15 -20.89
C HIS A 627 -21.89 -3.88 -22.14
N SER A 628 -20.58 -4.05 -22.04
CA SER A 628 -19.64 -4.00 -23.17
C SER A 628 -20.01 -4.97 -24.29
N LEU A 629 -20.40 -6.22 -23.96
CA LEU A 629 -20.89 -7.18 -24.95
C LEU A 629 -22.12 -6.66 -25.70
N ALA A 630 -23.06 -6.03 -25.00
CA ALA A 630 -24.28 -5.47 -25.58
C ALA A 630 -23.98 -4.24 -26.47
N LEU A 631 -23.04 -3.38 -26.05
CA LEU A 631 -22.58 -2.25 -26.86
C LEU A 631 -21.87 -2.68 -28.15
N ILE A 632 -21.01 -3.71 -28.08
CA ILE A 632 -20.35 -4.27 -29.27
C ILE A 632 -21.40 -4.86 -30.23
N GLU A 633 -22.37 -5.62 -29.69
CA GLU A 633 -23.49 -6.19 -30.46
C GLU A 633 -24.35 -5.11 -31.14
N ALA A 634 -24.67 -4.02 -30.43
CA ALA A 634 -25.43 -2.88 -30.97
C ALA A 634 -24.63 -2.03 -31.97
N ALA A 635 -23.29 -1.95 -31.82
CA ALA A 635 -22.43 -1.25 -32.76
C ALA A 635 -22.33 -1.97 -34.11
N GLY A 636 -22.33 -3.31 -34.10
CA GLY A 636 -22.33 -4.16 -35.30
C GLY A 636 -20.98 -4.28 -36.03
N VAL A 637 -20.06 -3.35 -35.79
CA VAL A 637 -18.71 -3.29 -36.37
C VAL A 637 -17.69 -2.93 -35.28
N ILE A 638 -16.44 -3.34 -35.46
CA ILE A 638 -15.31 -2.98 -34.59
C ILE A 638 -14.26 -2.28 -35.46
N VAL A 639 -13.94 -1.02 -35.15
CA VAL A 639 -13.00 -0.18 -35.91
C VAL A 639 -11.94 0.35 -34.94
N PRO A 640 -10.66 -0.04 -35.06
CA PRO A 640 -9.59 0.51 -34.24
C PRO A 640 -9.48 2.04 -34.39
N PRO A 641 -9.25 2.80 -33.31
CA PRO A 641 -8.99 4.23 -33.40
C PRO A 641 -7.70 4.51 -34.17
N ALA A 642 -7.85 5.27 -35.24
CA ALA A 642 -6.80 5.81 -36.10
C ALA A 642 -7.07 7.32 -36.31
N PRO A 643 -6.03 8.16 -36.47
CA PRO A 643 -6.18 9.59 -36.69
C PRO A 643 -6.95 9.87 -37.99
N VAL A 644 -7.74 10.94 -38.00
CA VAL A 644 -8.24 11.54 -39.24
C VAL A 644 -7.15 12.41 -39.87
N ASP A 645 -7.25 12.69 -41.16
CA ASP A 645 -6.45 13.76 -41.78
C ASP A 645 -6.91 15.11 -41.22
N ILE A 646 -6.00 15.78 -40.49
CA ILE A 646 -6.19 17.10 -39.90
C ILE A 646 -5.54 18.22 -40.71
N GLY A 647 -4.75 17.91 -41.75
CA GLY A 647 -3.97 18.89 -42.51
C GLY A 647 -3.03 19.74 -41.63
N GLU A 648 -2.72 20.95 -42.09
CA GLU A 648 -1.87 21.93 -41.39
C GLU A 648 -2.64 22.79 -40.37
N THR A 649 -3.68 22.25 -39.71
CA THR A 649 -4.51 23.03 -38.78
C THR A 649 -3.76 23.34 -37.47
N SER A 650 -3.95 24.57 -36.97
CA SER A 650 -3.55 24.99 -35.63
C SER A 650 -4.77 25.28 -34.77
N GLY A 651 -4.72 24.95 -33.48
CA GLY A 651 -5.85 25.11 -32.56
C GLY A 651 -5.72 24.27 -31.29
N ALA A 652 -6.54 24.59 -30.27
CA ALA A 652 -6.60 23.81 -29.04
C ALA A 652 -7.71 22.75 -29.12
N GLY A 653 -7.44 21.55 -28.65
CA GLY A 653 -8.39 20.44 -28.59
C GLY A 653 -8.46 19.83 -27.19
N GLU A 654 -9.65 19.34 -26.84
CA GLU A 654 -9.87 18.60 -25.60
C GLU A 654 -10.74 17.37 -25.88
N ALA A 655 -10.40 16.25 -25.24
CA ALA A 655 -11.22 15.05 -25.24
C ALA A 655 -11.29 14.39 -23.86
N VAL A 656 -12.37 13.64 -23.66
CA VAL A 656 -12.58 12.75 -22.52
C VAL A 656 -12.98 11.36 -23.05
N VAL A 657 -12.41 10.32 -22.44
CA VAL A 657 -12.74 8.91 -22.72
C VAL A 657 -12.83 8.16 -21.38
N GLU A 658 -13.88 7.37 -21.20
CA GLU A 658 -13.97 6.40 -20.10
C GLU A 658 -13.10 5.18 -20.46
N THR A 659 -11.88 5.12 -19.93
CA THR A 659 -11.02 3.91 -20.03
C THR A 659 -11.61 2.77 -19.19
N PRO A 660 -11.07 1.54 -19.23
CA PRO A 660 -11.46 0.47 -18.32
C PRO A 660 -11.24 0.79 -16.82
N ARG A 661 -10.39 1.77 -16.50
CA ARG A 661 -10.06 2.19 -15.12
C ARG A 661 -10.82 3.45 -14.68
N GLY A 662 -11.29 4.25 -15.63
CA GLY A 662 -12.16 5.40 -15.37
C GLY A 662 -11.97 6.50 -16.41
N MET A 663 -12.49 7.69 -16.10
CA MET A 663 -12.31 8.86 -16.95
C MET A 663 -10.82 9.20 -17.12
N ALA A 664 -10.37 9.32 -18.36
CA ALA A 664 -9.12 9.98 -18.75
C ALA A 664 -9.45 11.21 -19.62
N ARG A 665 -8.68 12.29 -19.45
CA ARG A 665 -8.86 13.56 -20.15
C ARG A 665 -7.55 13.99 -20.78
N LEU A 666 -7.62 14.50 -22.01
CA LEU A 666 -6.47 15.00 -22.76
C LEU A 666 -6.81 16.38 -23.29
N GLN A 667 -5.94 17.33 -22.99
CA GLN A 667 -5.88 18.64 -23.64
C GLN A 667 -4.65 18.69 -24.52
N LEU A 668 -4.74 19.30 -25.71
CA LEU A 668 -3.59 19.50 -26.59
C LEU A 668 -3.70 20.79 -27.40
N THR A 669 -2.55 21.27 -27.87
CA THR A 669 -2.43 22.36 -28.83
C THR A 669 -1.77 21.83 -30.10
N LEU A 670 -2.36 22.17 -31.25
CA LEU A 670 -1.78 21.96 -32.57
C LEU A 670 -1.17 23.24 -33.11
N ASP A 671 0.02 23.11 -33.68
CA ASP A 671 0.67 24.10 -34.53
C ASP A 671 1.02 23.46 -35.88
N ASN A 672 0.39 23.93 -36.96
CA ASN A 672 0.58 23.45 -38.34
C ASN A 672 0.45 21.91 -38.47
N GLY A 673 -0.58 21.32 -37.86
CA GLY A 673 -0.85 19.87 -37.89
C GLY A 673 0.05 19.02 -36.97
N ARG A 674 0.86 19.64 -36.10
CA ARG A 674 1.77 18.95 -35.17
C ARG A 674 1.42 19.33 -33.73
N VAL A 675 1.48 18.37 -32.80
CA VAL A 675 1.18 18.61 -31.39
C VAL A 675 2.35 19.35 -30.74
N SER A 676 2.11 20.56 -30.24
CA SER A 676 3.14 21.44 -29.64
C SER A 676 3.12 21.44 -28.11
N ASP A 677 1.94 21.37 -27.50
CA ASP A 677 1.72 21.16 -26.07
C ASP A 677 0.60 20.14 -25.87
N ALA A 678 0.64 19.39 -24.78
CA ALA A 678 -0.45 18.52 -24.37
C ALA A 678 -0.41 18.25 -22.86
N ARG A 679 -1.56 17.90 -22.27
CA ARG A 679 -1.71 17.59 -20.84
C ARG A 679 -2.66 16.42 -20.67
N LEU A 680 -2.24 15.40 -19.92
CA LEU A 680 -2.99 14.17 -19.69
C LEU A 680 -3.37 14.05 -18.22
N ASP A 681 -4.64 13.75 -17.96
CA ASP A 681 -5.20 13.39 -16.66
C ASP A 681 -5.74 11.96 -16.73
N THR A 682 -5.35 11.11 -15.77
CA THR A 682 -5.53 9.64 -15.83
C THR A 682 -6.14 9.09 -14.54
N PRO A 683 -6.96 8.02 -14.61
CA PRO A 683 -7.68 7.53 -13.44
C PRO A 683 -6.76 6.96 -12.36
N SER A 684 -5.68 6.27 -12.73
CA SER A 684 -4.75 5.67 -11.75
C SER A 684 -3.97 6.70 -10.92
N THR A 685 -3.76 7.93 -11.43
CA THR A 685 -3.12 9.01 -10.65
C THR A 685 -4.00 9.39 -9.45
N HIS A 686 -5.29 9.67 -9.67
CA HIS A 686 -6.24 9.97 -8.57
C HIS A 686 -6.41 8.80 -7.59
N HIS A 687 -6.31 7.55 -8.05
CA HIS A 687 -6.47 6.38 -7.18
C HIS A 687 -5.21 6.01 -6.40
N LEU A 688 -4.04 6.54 -6.77
CA LEU A 688 -2.78 6.31 -6.06
C LEU A 688 -2.82 6.95 -4.66
N ASP A 689 -3.34 8.17 -4.57
CA ASP A 689 -3.49 8.91 -3.32
C ASP A 689 -4.46 8.24 -2.32
N LEU A 690 -5.39 7.42 -2.83
CA LEU A 690 -6.31 6.65 -2.00
C LEU A 690 -5.62 5.46 -1.29
N VAL A 691 -4.46 5.01 -1.77
CA VAL A 691 -3.81 3.79 -1.28
C VAL A 691 -3.39 3.91 0.19
N ALA A 692 -2.77 5.04 0.58
CA ALA A 692 -2.33 5.24 1.95
C ALA A 692 -3.49 5.28 2.97
N PRO A 693 -4.52 6.15 2.82
CA PRO A 693 -5.63 6.21 3.77
C PRO A 693 -6.52 4.96 3.76
N LEU A 694 -6.63 4.24 2.63
CA LEU A 694 -7.38 2.97 2.61
C LEU A 694 -6.68 1.83 3.35
N LEU A 695 -5.35 1.84 3.45
CA LEU A 695 -4.58 0.77 4.08
C LEU A 695 -4.28 1.00 5.56
N GLU A 696 -4.41 2.22 6.07
CA GLU A 696 -4.16 2.51 7.49
C GLU A 696 -5.00 1.59 8.40
N ARG A 697 -4.34 0.89 9.33
CA ARG A 697 -4.95 -0.03 10.30
C ARG A 697 -5.66 -1.26 9.70
N GLN A 698 -5.51 -1.53 8.40
CA GLN A 698 -5.91 -2.84 7.86
C GLN A 698 -4.88 -3.91 8.20
N GLU A 699 -5.34 -5.16 8.31
CA GLU A 699 -4.47 -6.33 8.26
C GLU A 699 -3.81 -6.44 6.88
N LEU A 700 -2.57 -6.94 6.82
CA LEU A 700 -1.77 -7.06 5.60
C LEU A 700 -2.50 -7.74 4.44
N GLY A 701 -3.24 -8.83 4.72
CA GLY A 701 -3.99 -9.57 3.70
C GLY A 701 -5.12 -8.76 3.05
N ASP A 702 -5.83 -7.97 3.86
CA ASP A 702 -6.93 -7.11 3.43
C ASP A 702 -6.39 -5.85 2.76
N GLY A 703 -5.27 -5.28 3.24
CA GLY A 703 -4.58 -4.17 2.60
C GLY A 703 -4.11 -4.50 1.18
N LEU A 704 -3.42 -5.64 0.98
CA LEU A 704 -3.01 -6.08 -0.36
C LEU A 704 -4.22 -6.39 -1.27
N THR A 705 -5.30 -6.96 -0.71
CA THR A 705 -6.55 -7.19 -1.44
C THR A 705 -7.24 -5.87 -1.81
N THR A 706 -7.16 -4.86 -0.96
CA THR A 706 -7.62 -3.49 -1.22
C THR A 706 -6.90 -2.90 -2.43
N VAL A 707 -5.56 -2.86 -2.43
CA VAL A 707 -4.77 -2.34 -3.56
C VAL A 707 -5.07 -3.09 -4.86
N ALA A 708 -5.07 -4.42 -4.82
CA ALA A 708 -5.39 -5.22 -6.01
C ALA A 708 -6.80 -4.97 -6.55
N SER A 709 -7.77 -4.60 -5.69
CA SER A 709 -9.15 -4.30 -6.09
C SER A 709 -9.34 -2.93 -6.75
N LEU A 710 -8.38 -2.00 -6.61
CA LEU A 710 -8.42 -0.68 -7.23
C LEU A 710 -8.15 -0.74 -8.74
N ASP A 711 -7.36 -1.72 -9.23
CA ASP A 711 -6.96 -1.88 -10.64
C ASP A 711 -6.04 -0.75 -11.15
N LEU A 712 -5.12 -0.29 -10.28
CA LEU A 712 -4.12 0.71 -10.64
C LEU A 712 -3.26 0.25 -11.83
N SER A 713 -3.03 1.11 -12.81
CA SER A 713 -1.96 0.94 -13.80
C SER A 713 -0.78 1.85 -13.42
N PRO A 714 0.39 1.31 -13.04
CA PRO A 714 1.59 2.10 -12.80
C PRO A 714 1.99 2.96 -14.02
N TRP A 715 1.63 2.51 -15.23
CA TRP A 715 1.90 3.16 -16.51
C TRP A 715 1.05 4.40 -16.78
N GLU A 716 -0.10 4.50 -16.11
CA GLU A 716 -0.98 5.67 -16.20
C GLU A 716 -0.58 6.77 -15.19
N VAL A 717 0.28 6.48 -14.21
CA VAL A 717 0.65 7.44 -13.16
C VAL A 717 1.51 8.55 -13.76
N VAL A 718 0.97 9.76 -13.79
CA VAL A 718 1.68 11.00 -14.12
C VAL A 718 2.15 11.61 -12.81
N GLN A 719 3.46 11.88 -12.71
CA GLN A 719 4.10 12.56 -11.58
C GLN A 719 4.32 14.03 -11.89
#